data_AF-A0A959DK91-F1
#
_entry.id   AF-A0A959DK91-F1
#
_cell.length_a   1.000
_cell.length_b   1.000
_cell.length_c   1.000
_cell.angle_alpha   90.00
_cell.angle_beta   90.00
_cell.angle_gamma   90.00
#
_symmetry.space_group_name_H-M   'P 1'
#
loop_
_entity.id
_entity.type
_entity.pdbx_description
1 polymer ?
#
loop_
_entity_poly.entity_id
_entity_poly.type
_entity_poly.pdbx_seq_one_letter_code
_entity_poly.pdbx_strand_id
1 'polypeptide(L)'
;MKLYLNGILFLLFFTLNTGYAQDVNFITQHLDAIVTSYLEDIALSNHFTQDTSFLSKIYNVDSLAEVADAARVENHLASNRVLTKDKGLQLATSWQQNFSNPIFDLEDGLFYRGRGQVGVDWNMLRDGFLGHQKKAQAAAAQWKADSLDVLRYRHNDFYRYQYNYILYLFNQAKIQVVKKRLELLNEQISIAFQLFYLKRLHWEDVLALLSSKGEVELFLNTYQTYVDQVDLPAGWKEIEAGELPVFDIDIDRIKHVFFDSTQLKQSLALRNEAMDLHAHWSTRIGLKSTVRYNYLLGNEILGQQKDFLSAGLSFQVPLDFNSKDRKRQLDAEKKLAEIEYYNRFDNDANEVLNFYYEYGYSLKQFIHAYYTKLKLAQAIVRGERQKDLGDPGYSPKFIVDKLDELLTVDLDLLDIQQALYLKALKMHSKLPQGSITDYLIPKDFNNLFNPQTGPRSLYVWSGTLSELSPEYILHYAKINNISELMVSTGMENALTQKFEQLRLAAGKEGIEVCMMIGNNALLKKPVGEVLPQLMALSGDVIHLDLEPHTFDDWDENHTLYQARYLELIHKLSSKFKVEVSIPVNYEEPFLEAIYALSDRVYLMAYEHKDVDYIERKTNEAFVLGPEKTVLSIRCKDFNNRYELELFCQTLGKRFNNPRIALHDMKTMMQLEEKTISANAEYRF
;
A
#
# COMPACT_ATOMS: atom_id res chain seq x y z
N MET A 1 -31.15 -6.79 -26.55
CA MET A 1 -31.65 -5.50 -26.01
C MET A 1 -30.69 -4.33 -26.23
N LYS A 2 -29.38 -4.43 -25.92
CA LYS A 2 -28.38 -3.37 -26.21
C LYS A 2 -28.25 -2.94 -27.70
N LEU A 3 -28.63 -3.79 -28.64
CA LEU A 3 -28.63 -3.49 -30.08
C LEU A 3 -29.78 -2.58 -30.56
N TYR A 4 -30.88 -2.50 -29.81
CA TYR A 4 -32.06 -1.72 -30.23
C TYR A 4 -31.91 -0.21 -29.96
N LEU A 5 -31.12 0.19 -28.94
CA LEU A 5 -30.89 1.60 -28.63
C LEU A 5 -29.92 2.28 -29.62
N ASN A 6 -28.88 1.57 -30.06
CA ASN A 6 -27.95 2.09 -31.08
C ASN A 6 -28.64 2.30 -32.44
N GLY A 7 -29.65 1.48 -32.77
CA GLY A 7 -30.45 1.63 -33.99
C GLY A 7 -31.38 2.85 -33.98
N ILE A 8 -31.82 3.31 -32.81
CA ILE A 8 -32.74 4.45 -32.70
C ILE A 8 -32.01 5.79 -32.89
N LEU A 9 -30.73 5.89 -32.50
CA LEU A 9 -29.87 7.04 -32.84
C LEU A 9 -29.41 7.02 -34.30
N PHE A 10 -29.18 5.84 -34.89
CA PHE A 10 -28.84 5.69 -36.31
C PHE A 10 -29.99 6.12 -37.24
N LEU A 11 -31.25 5.87 -36.84
CA LEU A 11 -32.45 6.31 -37.58
C LEU A 11 -32.77 7.81 -37.43
N LEU A 12 -32.16 8.50 -36.45
CA LEU A 12 -32.37 9.95 -36.23
C LEU A 12 -31.57 10.82 -37.22
N PHE A 13 -30.51 10.30 -37.85
CA PHE A 13 -29.73 11.03 -38.84
C PHE A 13 -30.45 11.22 -40.19
N PHE A 14 -31.54 10.48 -40.48
CA PHE A 14 -32.13 10.44 -41.82
C PHE A 14 -33.52 11.08 -42.00
N THR A 15 -34.10 11.72 -40.99
CA THR A 15 -35.40 12.41 -41.16
C THR A 15 -35.31 13.89 -40.84
N LEU A 16 -35.12 14.68 -41.91
CA LEU A 16 -35.16 16.14 -41.93
C LEU A 16 -36.54 16.63 -41.48
N ASN A 17 -36.61 17.08 -40.23
CA ASN A 17 -37.64 17.98 -39.75
C ASN A 17 -36.94 19.02 -38.85
N THR A 18 -36.90 20.28 -39.29
CA THR A 18 -35.89 21.28 -38.91
C THR A 18 -35.91 21.72 -37.43
N GLY A 19 -37.03 21.58 -36.73
CA GLY A 19 -37.10 21.78 -35.28
C GLY A 19 -36.54 20.59 -34.47
N TYR A 20 -36.64 19.37 -34.99
CA TYR A 20 -36.25 18.15 -34.27
C TYR A 20 -34.74 17.88 -34.30
N ALA A 21 -34.03 18.39 -35.32
CA ALA A 21 -32.58 18.31 -35.39
C ALA A 21 -31.88 19.20 -34.33
N GLN A 22 -32.54 20.28 -33.87
CA GLN A 22 -31.99 21.18 -32.87
C GLN A 22 -31.97 20.56 -31.47
N ASP A 23 -33.05 19.89 -31.05
CA ASP A 23 -33.13 19.25 -29.72
C ASP A 23 -32.15 18.08 -29.57
N VAL A 24 -31.97 17.28 -30.63
CA VAL A 24 -31.01 16.15 -30.63
C VAL A 24 -29.57 16.66 -30.63
N ASN A 25 -29.27 17.71 -31.39
CA ASN A 25 -27.96 18.36 -31.34
C ASN A 25 -27.66 18.96 -29.95
N PHE A 26 -28.64 19.58 -29.29
CA PHE A 26 -28.46 20.12 -27.95
C PHE A 26 -28.13 19.02 -26.93
N ILE A 27 -28.85 17.90 -26.95
CA ILE A 27 -28.58 16.75 -26.07
C ILE A 27 -27.19 16.15 -26.34
N THR A 28 -26.79 16.09 -27.61
CA THR A 28 -25.49 15.54 -28.02
C THR A 28 -24.35 16.45 -27.54
N GLN A 29 -24.49 17.78 -27.73
CA GLN A 29 -23.55 18.78 -27.21
C GLN A 29 -23.46 18.77 -25.69
N HIS A 30 -24.58 18.54 -24.99
CA HIS A 30 -24.59 18.43 -23.54
C HIS A 30 -23.85 17.17 -23.07
N LEU A 31 -24.08 16.02 -23.70
CA LEU A 31 -23.31 14.79 -23.41
C LEU A 31 -21.83 14.96 -23.72
N ASP A 32 -21.48 15.66 -24.80
CA ASP A 32 -20.09 15.98 -25.14
C ASP A 32 -19.41 16.83 -24.06
N ALA A 33 -20.12 17.78 -23.48
CA ALA A 33 -19.59 18.61 -22.40
C ALA A 33 -19.27 17.77 -21.15
N ILE A 34 -20.17 16.83 -20.81
CA ILE A 34 -19.98 15.89 -19.69
C ILE A 34 -18.77 14.99 -19.95
N VAL A 35 -18.67 14.40 -21.13
CA VAL A 35 -17.51 13.56 -21.49
C VAL A 35 -16.22 14.36 -21.33
N THR A 36 -16.20 15.60 -21.85
CA THR A 36 -15.02 16.48 -21.75
C THR A 36 -14.61 16.74 -20.30
N SER A 37 -15.56 17.04 -19.40
CA SER A 37 -15.25 17.35 -18.00
C SER A 37 -14.74 16.14 -17.20
N TYR A 38 -15.20 14.93 -17.53
CA TYR A 38 -14.78 13.71 -16.84
C TYR A 38 -13.45 13.12 -17.37
N LEU A 39 -13.08 13.39 -18.62
CA LEU A 39 -11.83 12.89 -19.21
C LEU A 39 -10.59 13.50 -18.57
N GLU A 40 -10.64 14.78 -18.17
CA GLU A 40 -9.56 15.45 -17.45
C GLU A 40 -9.26 14.77 -16.11
N ASP A 41 -10.29 14.23 -15.45
CA ASP A 41 -10.21 13.56 -14.15
C ASP A 41 -9.72 12.09 -14.24
N ILE A 42 -10.11 11.36 -15.27
CA ILE A 42 -9.71 9.95 -15.48
C ILE A 42 -8.23 9.84 -15.83
N ALA A 43 -7.70 10.85 -16.51
CA ALA A 43 -6.30 10.91 -16.86
C ALA A 43 -5.40 10.83 -15.62
N LEU A 44 -5.86 11.21 -14.42
CA LEU A 44 -5.04 11.28 -13.19
C LEU A 44 -5.02 10.00 -12.32
N SER A 45 -5.83 8.96 -12.60
CA SER A 45 -6.18 7.94 -11.58
C SER A 45 -5.70 6.49 -11.82
N ASN A 46 -4.69 6.26 -12.67
CA ASN A 46 -4.33 4.89 -13.11
C ASN A 46 -3.01 4.34 -12.55
N HIS A 47 -2.33 5.06 -11.66
CA HIS A 47 -1.08 4.59 -11.07
C HIS A 47 -1.24 4.26 -9.58
N PHE A 48 -0.84 3.04 -9.23
CA PHE A 48 -0.61 2.67 -7.85
C PHE A 48 0.83 3.01 -7.48
N THR A 49 1.01 3.75 -6.40
CA THR A 49 2.35 3.96 -5.84
C THR A 49 2.92 2.65 -5.32
N GLN A 50 4.25 2.56 -5.31
CA GLN A 50 4.99 1.47 -4.68
C GLN A 50 5.59 1.90 -3.33
N ASP A 51 5.36 3.15 -2.91
CA ASP A 51 5.87 3.65 -1.63
C ASP A 51 5.21 2.90 -0.46
N THR A 52 6.01 2.28 0.39
CA THR A 52 5.54 1.52 1.56
C THR A 52 5.81 2.26 2.88
N SER A 53 6.35 3.48 2.83
CA SER A 53 6.82 4.24 4.00
C SER A 53 5.72 4.45 5.06
N PHE A 54 4.48 4.63 4.61
CA PHE A 54 3.31 4.85 5.48
C PHE A 54 2.70 3.58 6.06
N LEU A 55 3.06 2.37 5.60
CA LEU A 55 2.48 1.13 6.12
C LEU A 55 2.81 0.95 7.61
N SER A 56 3.99 1.41 8.03
CA SER A 56 4.37 1.46 9.45
C SER A 56 3.40 2.30 10.28
N LYS A 57 2.90 3.43 9.75
CA LYS A 57 1.92 4.29 10.45
C LYS A 57 0.54 3.64 10.57
N ILE A 58 0.21 2.69 9.70
CA ILE A 58 -1.07 1.96 9.73
C ILE A 58 -0.98 0.77 10.71
N TYR A 59 0.11 0.00 10.66
CA TYR A 59 0.22 -1.27 11.40
C TYR A 59 1.05 -1.19 12.69
N ASN A 60 1.90 -0.18 12.89
CA ASN A 60 2.77 -0.07 14.08
C ASN A 60 2.41 1.16 14.91
N VAL A 61 1.27 1.12 15.62
CA VAL A 61 0.89 2.25 16.48
C VAL A 61 1.09 1.97 17.95
N ASP A 62 2.12 2.59 18.52
CA ASP A 62 2.63 2.30 19.87
C ASP A 62 2.12 3.24 20.98
N SER A 63 1.47 4.36 20.65
CA SER A 63 1.36 5.52 21.56
C SER A 63 0.44 5.39 22.79
N LEU A 64 -0.57 4.51 22.78
CA LEU A 64 -1.43 4.28 23.96
C LEU A 64 -0.98 3.10 24.83
N ALA A 65 -0.09 2.24 24.32
CA ALA A 65 0.40 1.06 25.03
C ALA A 65 1.33 1.45 26.18
N GLU A 66 2.09 2.53 26.00
CA GLU A 66 3.11 2.98 26.96
C GLU A 66 2.54 3.30 28.34
N VAL A 67 1.33 3.88 28.42
CA VAL A 67 0.74 4.30 29.69
C VAL A 67 0.17 3.11 30.49
N ALA A 68 -0.53 2.19 29.82
CA ALA A 68 -1.09 1.00 30.47
C ALA A 68 0.02 0.01 30.88
N ASP A 69 1.04 -0.13 30.04
CA ASP A 69 2.21 -0.95 30.34
C ASP A 69 3.05 -0.36 31.47
N ALA A 70 3.21 0.97 31.55
CA ALA A 70 3.90 1.61 32.67
C ALA A 70 3.23 1.29 34.02
N ALA A 71 1.89 1.37 34.11
CA ALA A 71 1.16 1.04 35.33
C ALA A 71 1.27 -0.46 35.70
N ARG A 72 1.23 -1.36 34.71
CA ARG A 72 1.43 -2.81 34.92
C ARG A 72 2.84 -3.12 35.40
N VAL A 73 3.85 -2.51 34.78
CA VAL A 73 5.26 -2.62 35.15
C VAL A 73 5.47 -2.11 36.58
N GLU A 74 4.93 -0.94 36.90
CA GLU A 74 5.04 -0.36 38.24
C GLU A 74 4.40 -1.26 39.30
N ASN A 75 3.18 -1.76 39.07
CA ASN A 75 2.51 -2.68 39.98
C ASN A 75 3.31 -3.97 40.20
N HIS A 76 3.90 -4.54 39.15
CA HIS A 76 4.76 -5.71 39.25
C HIS A 76 6.01 -5.42 40.10
N LEU A 77 6.72 -4.32 39.80
CA LEU A 77 7.90 -3.90 40.55
C LEU A 77 7.58 -3.60 42.02
N ALA A 78 6.42 -3.01 42.30
CA ALA A 78 5.95 -2.74 43.66
C ALA A 78 5.65 -4.06 44.41
N SER A 79 4.88 -4.96 43.81
CA SER A 79 4.54 -6.27 44.38
C SER A 79 5.79 -7.11 44.69
N ASN A 80 6.75 -7.12 43.77
CA ASN A 80 8.01 -7.83 43.95
C ASN A 80 8.88 -7.17 45.05
N ARG A 81 8.88 -5.83 45.15
CA ARG A 81 9.54 -5.10 46.25
C ARG A 81 8.93 -5.42 47.62
N VAL A 82 7.61 -5.56 47.71
CA VAL A 82 6.93 -5.94 48.97
C VAL A 82 7.39 -7.33 49.43
N LEU A 83 7.35 -8.32 48.53
CA LEU A 83 7.76 -9.69 48.85
C LEU A 83 9.24 -9.80 49.21
N THR A 84 10.12 -9.09 48.48
CA THR A 84 11.57 -9.17 48.72
C THR A 84 12.02 -8.45 49.99
N LYS A 85 11.30 -7.40 50.42
CA LYS A 85 11.61 -6.64 51.64
C LYS A 85 10.98 -7.21 52.91
N ASP A 86 9.95 -8.04 52.79
CA ASP A 86 9.31 -8.67 53.95
C ASP A 86 10.22 -9.74 54.56
N LYS A 87 10.76 -9.45 55.75
CA LYS A 87 11.64 -10.35 56.51
C LYS A 87 10.87 -11.39 57.33
N GLY A 88 9.53 -11.39 57.29
CA GLY A 88 8.68 -12.28 58.06
C GLY A 88 8.59 -11.93 59.54
N LEU A 89 8.87 -10.69 59.91
CA LEU A 89 8.81 -10.20 61.30
C LEU A 89 7.42 -9.66 61.60
N GLN A 90 6.82 -10.14 62.69
CA GLN A 90 5.48 -9.75 63.12
C GLN A 90 5.50 -9.39 64.60
N LEU A 91 4.83 -8.28 64.94
CA LEU A 91 4.52 -7.95 66.33
C LEU A 91 3.27 -8.73 66.73
N ALA A 92 3.40 -9.61 67.72
CA ALA A 92 2.31 -10.43 68.23
C ALA A 92 1.88 -9.90 69.60
N THR A 93 0.63 -9.45 69.70
CA THR A 93 0.01 -9.03 70.95
C THR A 93 -1.28 -9.82 71.17
N SER A 94 -1.51 -10.33 72.37
CA SER A 94 -2.83 -10.88 72.70
C SER A 94 -3.19 -10.68 74.16
N TRP A 95 -4.49 -10.60 74.41
CA TRP A 95 -5.10 -10.57 75.73
C TRP A 95 -6.16 -11.65 75.82
N GLN A 96 -6.08 -12.51 76.83
CA GLN A 96 -7.08 -13.54 77.10
C GLN A 96 -7.55 -13.40 78.55
N GLN A 97 -8.85 -13.52 78.77
CA GLN A 97 -9.46 -13.56 80.09
C GLN A 97 -10.27 -14.85 80.22
N ASN A 98 -10.00 -15.62 81.27
CA ASN A 98 -10.74 -16.84 81.55
C ASN A 98 -11.93 -16.50 82.44
N PHE A 99 -13.11 -17.00 82.09
CA PHE A 99 -14.33 -16.89 82.89
C PHE A 99 -14.72 -18.29 83.38
N SER A 100 -15.21 -18.40 84.62
CA SER A 100 -15.67 -19.67 85.19
C SER A 100 -16.85 -20.23 84.39
N ASN A 101 -16.78 -21.49 83.98
CA ASN A 101 -17.87 -22.16 83.28
C ASN A 101 -18.75 -22.93 84.29
N PRO A 102 -20.06 -22.68 84.40
CA PRO A 102 -20.91 -23.33 85.41
C PRO A 102 -21.16 -24.84 85.20
N ILE A 103 -20.79 -25.38 84.04
CA ILE A 103 -21.18 -26.76 83.61
C ILE A 103 -20.11 -27.80 83.96
N PHE A 104 -18.85 -27.39 84.13
CA PHE A 104 -17.77 -28.27 84.54
C PHE A 104 -17.19 -27.72 85.83
N ASP A 105 -17.50 -28.39 86.94
CA ASP A 105 -16.93 -28.10 88.26
C ASP A 105 -15.46 -28.54 88.27
N LEU A 106 -14.61 -27.71 87.65
CA LEU A 106 -13.17 -27.82 87.75
C LEU A 106 -12.76 -27.10 89.04
N GLU A 107 -13.05 -27.70 90.19
CA GLU A 107 -12.57 -27.24 91.51
C GLU A 107 -11.03 -27.18 91.61
N ASP A 108 -10.26 -27.55 90.58
CA ASP A 108 -8.78 -27.48 90.60
C ASP A 108 -8.09 -27.09 89.28
N GLY A 109 -8.79 -26.47 88.31
CA GLY A 109 -8.25 -26.38 86.93
C GLY A 109 -7.65 -25.06 86.43
N LEU A 110 -8.03 -23.90 86.99
CA LEU A 110 -7.71 -22.59 86.39
C LEU A 110 -6.52 -21.91 87.08
N PHE A 111 -5.34 -22.05 86.46
CA PHE A 111 -4.07 -21.51 86.95
C PHE A 111 -3.91 -19.97 86.82
N TYR A 112 -4.75 -19.27 86.05
CA TYR A 112 -4.71 -17.80 85.88
C TYR A 112 -6.06 -17.20 85.42
N ARG A 113 -6.37 -15.96 85.85
CA ARG A 113 -7.58 -15.18 85.50
C ARG A 113 -7.44 -14.46 84.16
N GLY A 114 -6.25 -13.98 83.83
CA GLY A 114 -5.98 -13.27 82.59
C GLY A 114 -4.53 -13.43 82.14
N ARG A 115 -4.30 -13.36 80.82
CA ARG A 115 -2.99 -13.44 80.20
C ARG A 115 -2.85 -12.35 79.16
N GLY A 116 -1.90 -11.44 79.40
CA GLY A 116 -1.35 -10.57 78.38
C GLY A 116 -0.07 -11.18 77.80
N GLN A 117 0.10 -11.11 76.48
CA GLN A 117 1.39 -11.40 75.84
C GLN A 117 1.70 -10.35 74.78
N VAL A 118 2.96 -9.93 74.74
CA VAL A 118 3.52 -9.07 73.68
C VAL A 118 4.85 -9.70 73.26
N GLY A 119 5.09 -9.81 71.97
CA GLY A 119 6.32 -10.41 71.48
C GLY A 119 6.55 -10.22 70.00
N VAL A 120 7.69 -10.74 69.55
CA VAL A 120 8.08 -10.74 68.15
C VAL A 120 8.08 -12.18 67.66
N ASP A 121 7.40 -12.38 66.55
CA ASP A 121 7.32 -13.63 65.83
C ASP A 121 8.12 -13.48 64.52
N TRP A 122 9.08 -14.37 64.27
CA TRP A 122 9.87 -14.40 63.03
C TRP A 122 9.57 -15.66 62.23
N ASN A 123 8.86 -15.49 61.11
CA ASN A 123 8.64 -16.54 60.11
C ASN A 123 9.85 -16.58 59.16
N MET A 124 10.56 -17.70 59.12
CA MET A 124 11.78 -17.86 58.30
C MET A 124 11.51 -18.52 56.94
N LEU A 125 10.55 -19.46 56.89
CA LEU A 125 10.24 -20.28 55.72
C LEU A 125 8.89 -19.89 55.10
N ARG A 126 7.85 -20.74 55.20
CA ARG A 126 6.50 -20.44 54.72
C ARG A 126 5.98 -19.15 55.34
N ASP A 127 5.47 -18.27 54.48
CA ASP A 127 4.97 -16.91 54.84
C ASP A 127 5.99 -16.10 55.65
N GLY A 128 7.27 -16.33 55.35
CA GLY A 128 8.43 -15.71 55.95
C GLY A 128 9.49 -15.39 54.91
N PHE A 129 10.70 -15.03 55.34
CA PHE A 129 11.74 -14.49 54.45
C PHE A 129 12.04 -15.38 53.23
N LEU A 130 12.39 -16.66 53.43
CA LEU A 130 12.76 -17.56 52.32
C LEU A 130 11.55 -17.95 51.45
N GLY A 131 10.36 -18.06 52.05
CA GLY A 131 9.12 -18.29 51.32
C GLY A 131 8.76 -17.10 50.43
N HIS A 132 8.88 -15.87 50.94
CA HIS A 132 8.63 -14.64 50.18
C HIS A 132 9.65 -14.43 49.06
N GLN A 133 10.94 -14.75 49.29
CA GLN A 133 11.93 -14.73 48.20
C GLN A 133 11.59 -15.70 47.06
N LYS A 134 11.10 -16.90 47.37
CA LYS A 134 10.68 -17.85 46.33
C LYS A 134 9.39 -17.42 45.62
N LYS A 135 8.41 -16.87 46.35
CA LYS A 135 7.21 -16.26 45.75
C LYS A 135 7.58 -15.07 44.84
N ALA A 136 8.54 -14.25 45.24
CA ALA A 136 9.07 -13.14 44.44
C ALA A 136 9.75 -13.62 43.15
N GLN A 137 10.59 -14.66 43.23
CA GLN A 137 11.19 -15.29 42.04
C GLN A 137 10.13 -15.87 41.10
N ALA A 138 9.12 -16.56 41.65
CA ALA A 138 8.03 -17.13 40.86
C ALA A 138 7.22 -16.04 40.15
N ALA A 139 6.87 -14.97 40.87
CA ALA A 139 6.17 -13.81 40.31
C ALA A 139 6.99 -13.12 39.21
N ALA A 140 8.32 -13.01 39.37
CA ALA A 140 9.20 -12.43 38.36
C ALA A 140 9.32 -13.32 37.11
N ALA A 141 9.40 -14.65 37.27
CA ALA A 141 9.41 -15.60 36.16
C ALA A 141 8.07 -15.56 35.39
N GLN A 142 6.94 -15.56 36.11
CA GLN A 142 5.61 -15.42 35.53
C GLN A 142 5.48 -14.10 34.77
N TRP A 143 5.89 -12.97 35.37
CA TRP A 143 5.82 -11.67 34.69
C TRP A 143 6.70 -11.61 33.44
N LYS A 144 7.89 -12.22 33.46
CA LYS A 144 8.71 -12.31 32.24
C LYS A 144 8.01 -13.12 31.15
N ALA A 145 7.39 -14.25 31.49
CA ALA A 145 6.60 -15.02 30.53
C ALA A 145 5.43 -14.19 29.98
N ASP A 146 4.67 -13.54 30.87
CA ASP A 146 3.55 -12.67 30.50
C ASP A 146 4.03 -11.48 29.64
N SER A 147 5.21 -10.90 29.90
CA SER A 147 5.75 -9.80 29.11
C SER A 147 6.13 -10.21 27.69
N LEU A 148 6.61 -11.46 27.51
CA LEU A 148 6.84 -12.04 26.19
C LEU A 148 5.50 -12.28 25.47
N ASP A 149 4.44 -12.66 26.20
CA ASP A 149 3.09 -12.77 25.65
C ASP A 149 2.41 -11.41 25.40
N VAL A 150 2.75 -10.36 26.16
CA VAL A 150 2.17 -9.00 26.01
C VAL A 150 2.51 -8.40 24.66
N LEU A 151 3.71 -8.65 24.11
CA LEU A 151 4.03 -8.25 22.74
C LEU A 151 3.03 -8.82 21.72
N ARG A 152 2.53 -10.04 21.95
CA ARG A 152 1.46 -10.66 21.14
C ARG A 152 0.08 -10.04 21.43
N TYR A 153 -0.24 -9.74 22.69
CA TYR A 153 -1.52 -9.13 23.07
C TYR A 153 -1.66 -7.68 22.60
N ARG A 154 -0.56 -6.94 22.44
CA ARG A 154 -0.57 -5.57 21.91
C ARG A 154 -1.24 -5.50 20.54
N HIS A 155 -0.93 -6.42 19.62
CA HIS A 155 -1.57 -6.41 18.30
C HIS A 155 -3.10 -6.59 18.37
N ASN A 156 -3.60 -7.31 19.38
CA ASN A 156 -5.05 -7.52 19.56
C ASN A 156 -5.74 -6.33 20.23
N ASP A 157 -5.08 -5.69 21.20
CA ASP A 157 -5.62 -4.51 21.90
C ASP A 157 -5.75 -3.29 20.96
N PHE A 158 -4.83 -3.16 19.99
CA PHE A 158 -4.85 -2.10 18.97
C PHE A 158 -5.62 -2.45 17.71
N TYR A 159 -5.90 -3.74 17.49
CA TYR A 159 -6.63 -4.23 16.33
C TYR A 159 -7.89 -3.42 16.06
N ARG A 160 -8.69 -3.11 17.09
CA ARG A 160 -9.93 -2.34 16.93
C ARG A 160 -9.69 -0.94 16.35
N TYR A 161 -8.67 -0.24 16.84
CA TYR A 161 -8.36 1.11 16.38
C TYR A 161 -7.79 1.09 14.96
N GLN A 162 -6.89 0.15 14.67
CA GLN A 162 -6.32 -0.03 13.33
C GLN A 162 -7.37 -0.44 12.31
N TYR A 163 -8.30 -1.32 12.70
CA TYR A 163 -9.42 -1.74 11.89
C TYR A 163 -10.29 -0.54 11.51
N ASN A 164 -10.68 0.25 12.52
CA ASN A 164 -11.48 1.45 12.30
C ASN A 164 -10.74 2.53 11.50
N TYR A 165 -9.43 2.64 11.69
CA TYR A 165 -8.60 3.58 10.94
C TYR A 165 -8.53 3.21 9.45
N ILE A 166 -8.29 1.93 9.13
CA ILE A 166 -8.32 1.45 7.75
C ILE A 166 -9.69 1.72 7.12
N LEU A 167 -10.79 1.43 7.84
CA LEU A 167 -12.13 1.77 7.36
C LEU A 167 -12.31 3.27 7.10
N TYR A 168 -11.85 4.12 8.02
CA TYR A 168 -11.91 5.57 7.86
C TYR A 168 -11.17 6.03 6.59
N LEU A 169 -9.93 5.60 6.40
CA LEU A 169 -9.09 5.95 5.25
C LEU A 169 -9.79 5.61 3.92
N PHE A 170 -10.22 4.36 3.78
CA PHE A 170 -10.86 3.91 2.53
C PHE A 170 -12.23 4.55 2.33
N ASN A 171 -13.01 4.78 3.39
CA ASN A 171 -14.30 5.48 3.27
C ASN A 171 -14.11 6.94 2.82
N GLN A 172 -13.05 7.63 3.22
CA GLN A 172 -12.74 8.97 2.69
C GLN A 172 -12.50 8.94 1.18
N ALA A 173 -11.71 7.98 0.67
CA ALA A 173 -11.49 7.84 -0.77
C ALA A 173 -12.78 7.45 -1.51
N LYS A 174 -13.58 6.52 -0.98
CA LYS A 174 -14.86 6.12 -1.58
C LYS A 174 -15.83 7.29 -1.68
N ILE A 175 -15.90 8.16 -0.66
CA ILE A 175 -16.76 9.35 -0.70
C ILE A 175 -16.46 10.22 -1.93
N GLN A 176 -15.18 10.36 -2.32
CA GLN A 176 -14.81 11.14 -3.51
C GLN A 176 -15.36 10.50 -4.79
N VAL A 177 -15.17 9.19 -4.97
CA VAL A 177 -15.64 8.46 -6.16
C VAL A 177 -17.18 8.41 -6.21
N VAL A 178 -17.84 8.17 -5.08
CA VAL A 178 -19.31 8.15 -4.97
C VAL A 178 -19.91 9.53 -5.31
N LYS A 179 -19.28 10.63 -4.87
CA LYS A 179 -19.73 12.00 -5.23
C LYS A 179 -19.63 12.23 -6.74
N LYS A 180 -18.50 11.89 -7.36
CA LYS A 180 -18.33 12.01 -8.82
C LYS A 180 -19.36 11.19 -9.59
N ARG A 181 -19.66 9.98 -9.12
CA ARG A 181 -20.70 9.14 -9.72
C ARG A 181 -22.10 9.72 -9.55
N LEU A 182 -22.40 10.30 -8.39
CA LEU A 182 -23.67 10.96 -8.13
C LEU A 182 -23.88 12.17 -9.04
N GLU A 183 -22.84 12.97 -9.27
CA GLU A 183 -22.85 14.08 -10.23
C GLU A 183 -23.18 13.58 -11.64
N LEU A 184 -22.49 12.54 -12.13
CA LEU A 184 -22.72 11.94 -13.44
C LEU A 184 -24.16 11.42 -13.58
N LEU A 185 -24.66 10.71 -12.56
CA LEU A 185 -26.03 10.18 -12.55
C LEU A 185 -27.07 11.30 -12.57
N ASN A 186 -26.84 12.41 -11.87
CA ASN A 186 -27.76 13.55 -11.91
C ASN A 186 -27.88 14.14 -13.32
N GLU A 187 -26.75 14.26 -14.03
CA GLU A 187 -26.73 14.73 -15.41
C GLU A 187 -27.41 13.73 -16.36
N GLN A 188 -27.09 12.43 -16.23
CA GLN A 188 -27.74 11.37 -17.00
C GLN A 188 -29.26 11.34 -16.79
N ILE A 189 -29.73 11.51 -15.55
CA ILE A 189 -31.16 11.57 -15.20
C ILE A 189 -31.83 12.79 -15.85
N SER A 190 -31.19 13.95 -15.79
CA SER A 190 -31.69 15.18 -16.44
C SER A 190 -31.91 14.95 -17.94
N ILE A 191 -30.93 14.36 -18.63
CA ILE A 191 -31.01 14.01 -20.05
C ILE A 191 -32.06 12.93 -20.31
N ALA A 192 -32.12 11.90 -19.47
CA ALA A 192 -33.07 10.81 -19.59
C ALA A 192 -34.53 11.31 -19.47
N PHE A 193 -34.80 12.25 -18.57
CA PHE A 193 -36.11 12.91 -18.48
C PHE A 193 -36.45 13.68 -19.77
N GLN A 194 -35.50 14.46 -20.31
CA GLN A 194 -35.70 15.16 -21.58
C GLN A 194 -36.05 14.18 -22.70
N LEU A 195 -35.27 13.10 -22.85
CA LEU A 195 -35.51 12.06 -23.86
C LEU A 195 -36.83 11.32 -23.65
N PHE A 196 -37.23 11.05 -22.41
CA PHE A 196 -38.51 10.44 -22.08
C PHE A 196 -39.70 11.32 -22.48
N TYR A 197 -39.66 12.62 -22.16
CA TYR A 197 -40.72 13.56 -22.55
C TYR A 197 -40.79 13.72 -24.08
N LEU A 198 -39.64 13.63 -24.77
CA LEU A 198 -39.55 13.56 -26.23
C LEU A 198 -39.94 12.20 -26.83
N LYS A 199 -40.37 11.23 -26.01
CA LYS A 199 -40.75 9.86 -26.42
C LYS A 199 -39.63 9.07 -27.11
N ARG A 200 -38.38 9.35 -26.74
CA ARG A 200 -37.17 8.69 -27.25
C ARG A 200 -36.56 7.68 -26.29
N LEU A 201 -36.98 7.70 -25.03
CA LEU A 201 -36.54 6.78 -23.98
C LEU A 201 -37.75 6.20 -23.26
N HIS A 202 -37.67 4.94 -22.81
CA HIS A 202 -38.74 4.34 -22.01
C HIS A 202 -38.63 4.79 -20.55
N TRP A 203 -39.78 4.84 -19.86
CA TRP A 203 -39.80 5.15 -18.42
C TRP A 203 -38.96 4.18 -17.59
N GLU A 204 -38.88 2.91 -18.02
CA GLU A 204 -38.07 1.87 -17.39
C GLU A 204 -36.59 2.25 -17.33
N ASP A 205 -36.05 2.88 -18.38
CA ASP A 205 -34.66 3.33 -18.41
C ASP A 205 -34.43 4.51 -17.44
N VAL A 206 -35.42 5.41 -17.31
CA VAL A 206 -35.38 6.50 -16.32
C VAL A 206 -35.44 5.94 -14.89
N LEU A 207 -36.30 4.94 -14.65
CA LEU A 207 -36.40 4.27 -13.36
C LEU A 207 -35.09 3.57 -12.97
N ALA A 208 -34.38 2.96 -13.93
CA ALA A 208 -33.09 2.33 -13.67
C ALA A 208 -32.05 3.35 -13.18
N LEU A 209 -31.98 4.53 -13.81
CA LEU A 209 -31.08 5.61 -13.37
C LEU A 209 -31.46 6.16 -12.00
N LEU A 210 -32.76 6.36 -11.74
CA LEU A 210 -33.26 6.80 -10.43
C LEU A 210 -32.94 5.78 -9.32
N SER A 211 -33.06 4.49 -9.60
CA SER A 211 -32.69 3.41 -8.68
C SER A 211 -31.20 3.47 -8.36
N SER A 212 -30.35 3.58 -9.39
CA SER A 212 -28.90 3.67 -9.21
C SER A 212 -28.50 4.91 -8.40
N LYS A 213 -29.15 6.06 -8.64
CA LYS A 213 -28.96 7.26 -7.81
C LYS A 213 -29.30 7.00 -6.34
N GLY A 214 -30.44 6.36 -6.06
CA GLY A 214 -30.84 6.05 -4.68
C GLY A 214 -29.82 5.15 -3.96
N GLU A 215 -29.24 4.17 -4.65
CA GLU A 215 -28.17 3.31 -4.12
C GLU A 215 -26.90 4.12 -3.82
N VAL A 216 -26.48 5.00 -4.74
CA VAL A 216 -25.30 5.85 -4.59
C VAL A 216 -25.47 6.85 -3.43
N GLU A 217 -26.65 7.44 -3.26
CA GLU A 217 -26.97 8.33 -2.14
C GLU A 217 -26.92 7.58 -0.79
N LEU A 218 -27.41 6.33 -0.75
CA LEU A 218 -27.33 5.47 0.43
C LEU A 218 -25.88 5.14 0.80
N PHE A 219 -25.05 4.78 -0.18
CA PHE A 219 -23.62 4.54 0.05
C PHE A 219 -22.92 5.80 0.55
N LEU A 220 -23.18 6.96 -0.05
CA LEU A 220 -22.60 8.23 0.36
C LEU A 220 -22.91 8.54 1.82
N ASN A 221 -24.19 8.43 2.20
CA ASN A 221 -24.63 8.68 3.56
C ASN A 221 -24.00 7.69 4.55
N THR A 222 -23.91 6.42 4.18
CA THR A 222 -23.30 5.36 5.02
C THR A 222 -21.83 5.66 5.30
N TYR A 223 -21.06 6.00 4.26
CA TYR A 223 -19.63 6.31 4.40
C TYR A 223 -19.41 7.59 5.19
N GLN A 224 -20.17 8.66 4.92
CA GLN A 224 -20.09 9.92 5.67
C GLN A 224 -20.42 9.73 7.15
N THR A 225 -21.53 9.04 7.44
CA THR A 225 -21.94 8.76 8.83
C THR A 225 -20.84 8.04 9.59
N TYR A 226 -20.19 7.04 8.98
CA TYR A 226 -19.08 6.34 9.61
C TYR A 226 -17.88 7.26 9.88
N VAL A 227 -17.47 8.04 8.86
CA VAL A 227 -16.32 8.97 8.94
C VAL A 227 -16.54 10.05 10.01
N ASP A 228 -17.77 10.53 10.15
CA ASP A 228 -18.12 11.57 11.13
C ASP A 228 -18.20 11.03 12.58
N GLN A 229 -18.56 9.75 12.74
CA GLN A 229 -18.79 9.14 14.06
C GLN A 229 -17.59 8.34 14.61
N VAL A 230 -16.63 7.96 13.77
CA VAL A 230 -15.51 7.13 14.21
C VAL A 230 -14.56 7.91 15.12
N ASP A 231 -14.36 7.41 16.33
CA ASP A 231 -13.42 7.96 17.30
C ASP A 231 -12.03 7.34 17.09
N LEU A 232 -11.10 8.15 16.59
CA LEU A 232 -9.72 7.75 16.30
C LEU A 232 -8.74 8.50 17.22
N PRO A 233 -7.63 7.86 17.64
CA PRO A 233 -6.61 8.54 18.44
C PRO A 233 -6.04 9.79 17.74
N ALA A 234 -5.64 10.79 18.53
CA ALA A 234 -5.05 12.02 18.00
C ALA A 234 -3.77 11.73 17.17
N GLY A 235 -3.64 12.40 16.01
CA GLY A 235 -2.49 12.25 15.10
C GLY A 235 -2.67 11.23 13.96
N TRP A 236 -3.80 10.53 13.89
CA TRP A 236 -4.07 9.51 12.86
C TRP A 236 -4.84 10.04 11.63
N LYS A 237 -4.72 11.32 11.26
CA LYS A 237 -5.54 11.92 10.16
C LYS A 237 -4.74 12.46 8.97
N GLU A 238 -3.54 11.92 8.72
CA GLU A 238 -2.59 12.51 7.76
C GLU A 238 -2.37 11.71 6.47
N ILE A 239 -3.06 10.58 6.25
CA ILE A 239 -2.83 9.70 5.09
C ILE A 239 -4.07 9.69 4.18
N GLU A 240 -3.88 9.78 2.87
CA GLU A 240 -4.94 9.62 1.87
C GLU A 240 -4.92 8.20 1.28
N ALA A 241 -6.08 7.54 1.19
CA ALA A 241 -6.15 6.14 0.75
C ALA A 241 -5.90 5.91 -0.76
N GLY A 242 -6.07 6.95 -1.59
CA GLY A 242 -5.82 6.87 -3.04
C GLY A 242 -4.35 6.59 -3.40
N GLU A 243 -3.45 6.80 -2.45
CA GLU A 243 -2.00 6.62 -2.59
C GLU A 243 -1.51 5.34 -1.87
N LEU A 244 -2.38 4.38 -1.59
CA LEU A 244 -1.97 3.14 -0.94
C LEU A 244 -1.52 2.10 -1.98
N PRO A 245 -0.45 1.30 -1.75
CA PRO A 245 0.05 0.32 -2.68
C PRO A 245 -0.84 -0.91 -2.52
N VAL A 246 -0.74 -1.78 -3.51
CA VAL A 246 -1.19 -3.16 -3.37
C VAL A 246 0.04 -4.05 -3.25
N PHE A 247 0.00 -4.98 -2.31
CA PHE A 247 1.14 -5.81 -1.96
C PHE A 247 0.82 -7.31 -2.07
N ASP A 248 1.85 -8.12 -2.19
CA ASP A 248 1.84 -9.54 -1.94
C ASP A 248 2.40 -9.82 -0.52
N ILE A 249 2.26 -11.05 -0.05
CA ILE A 249 2.70 -11.45 1.29
C ILE A 249 3.70 -12.60 1.20
N ASP A 250 4.87 -12.43 1.82
CA ASP A 250 5.87 -13.49 1.95
C ASP A 250 5.45 -14.49 3.05
N ILE A 251 4.64 -15.46 2.66
CA ILE A 251 4.10 -16.47 3.57
C ILE A 251 5.18 -17.41 4.11
N ASP A 252 6.25 -17.65 3.35
CA ASP A 252 7.30 -18.58 3.77
C ASP A 252 8.14 -17.96 4.89
N ARG A 253 8.44 -16.66 4.80
CA ARG A 253 9.02 -15.90 5.93
C ARG A 253 8.12 -15.92 7.17
N ILE A 254 6.81 -15.76 7.00
CA ILE A 254 5.86 -15.82 8.12
C ILE A 254 5.89 -17.22 8.75
N LYS A 255 5.88 -18.31 7.96
CA LYS A 255 5.99 -19.68 8.49
C LYS A 255 7.24 -19.87 9.34
N HIS A 256 8.40 -19.36 8.91
CA HIS A 256 9.64 -19.45 9.70
C HIS A 256 9.51 -18.78 11.07
N VAL A 257 8.83 -17.63 11.14
CA VAL A 257 8.56 -16.93 12.40
C VAL A 257 7.72 -17.77 13.34
N PHE A 258 6.77 -18.54 12.81
CA PHE A 258 6.03 -19.50 13.59
C PHE A 258 6.96 -20.68 14.04
N PHE A 259 7.56 -21.42 13.11
CA PHE A 259 8.23 -22.69 13.44
C PHE A 259 9.56 -22.57 14.21
N ASP A 260 10.29 -21.44 14.10
CA ASP A 260 11.64 -21.27 14.68
C ASP A 260 11.69 -20.34 15.91
N SER A 261 10.53 -20.01 16.50
CA SER A 261 10.44 -19.00 17.55
C SER A 261 11.04 -19.44 18.90
N THR A 262 12.29 -19.02 19.12
CA THR A 262 13.04 -19.23 20.37
C THR A 262 12.33 -18.58 21.58
N GLN A 263 11.64 -17.45 21.36
CA GLN A 263 10.88 -16.75 22.39
C GLN A 263 9.71 -17.60 22.95
N LEU A 264 9.08 -18.44 22.11
CA LEU A 264 7.98 -19.31 22.57
C LEU A 264 8.48 -20.35 23.58
N LYS A 265 9.59 -21.01 23.26
CA LYS A 265 10.21 -22.00 24.15
C LYS A 265 10.64 -21.35 25.47
N GLN A 266 11.10 -20.09 25.40
CA GLN A 266 11.49 -19.32 26.58
C GLN A 266 10.30 -18.95 27.47
N SER A 267 9.16 -18.51 26.91
CA SER A 267 7.95 -18.20 27.70
C SER A 267 7.44 -19.43 28.45
N LEU A 268 7.33 -20.58 27.77
CA LEU A 268 6.91 -21.84 28.40
C LEU A 268 7.88 -22.29 29.50
N ALA A 269 9.20 -22.16 29.25
CA ALA A 269 10.22 -22.48 30.25
C ALA A 269 10.09 -21.62 31.51
N LEU A 270 9.84 -20.31 31.36
CA LEU A 270 9.63 -19.37 32.48
C LEU A 270 8.36 -19.69 33.28
N ARG A 271 7.28 -20.11 32.61
CA ARG A 271 6.05 -20.56 33.30
C ARG A 271 6.30 -21.84 34.11
N ASN A 272 7.00 -22.81 33.52
CA ASN A 272 7.39 -24.03 34.22
C ASN A 272 8.29 -23.73 35.44
N GLU A 273 9.22 -22.78 35.31
CA GLU A 273 10.06 -22.29 36.41
C GLU A 273 9.21 -21.65 37.53
N ALA A 274 8.24 -20.81 37.17
CA ALA A 274 7.33 -20.21 38.15
C ALA A 274 6.56 -21.27 38.95
N MET A 275 6.05 -22.31 38.27
CA MET A 275 5.35 -23.42 38.90
C MET A 275 6.27 -24.22 39.86
N ASP A 276 7.52 -24.45 39.48
CA ASP A 276 8.52 -25.11 40.34
C ASP A 276 8.86 -24.29 41.58
N LEU A 277 9.02 -22.97 41.43
CA LEU A 277 9.29 -22.05 42.53
C LEU A 277 8.12 -21.97 43.51
N HIS A 278 6.88 -22.03 43.01
CA HIS A 278 5.68 -22.13 43.86
C HIS A 278 5.64 -23.45 44.65
N ALA A 279 6.06 -24.56 44.05
CA ALA A 279 6.07 -25.88 44.67
C ALA A 279 7.26 -26.16 45.62
N HIS A 280 8.23 -25.25 45.69
CA HIS A 280 9.47 -25.41 46.45
C HIS A 280 9.24 -25.66 47.95
N TRP A 281 10.10 -26.45 48.61
CA TRP A 281 9.89 -26.85 50.02
C TRP A 281 9.79 -25.67 51.00
N SER A 282 10.51 -24.58 50.75
CA SER A 282 10.52 -23.39 51.63
C SER A 282 9.22 -22.58 51.58
N THR A 283 8.35 -22.79 50.59
CA THR A 283 7.00 -22.22 50.55
C THR A 283 5.98 -23.10 51.27
N ARG A 284 6.37 -24.32 51.69
CA ARG A 284 5.48 -25.32 52.27
C ARG A 284 5.72 -25.57 53.75
N ILE A 285 6.98 -25.63 54.15
CA ILE A 285 7.40 -25.91 55.52
C ILE A 285 7.42 -24.59 56.30
N GLY A 286 6.77 -24.56 57.46
CA GLY A 286 6.81 -23.41 58.37
C GLY A 286 7.91 -23.57 59.41
N LEU A 287 8.79 -22.58 59.54
CA LEU A 287 9.71 -22.44 60.67
C LEU A 287 9.49 -21.06 61.26
N LYS A 288 9.07 -21.03 62.52
CA LYS A 288 8.72 -19.81 63.24
C LYS A 288 9.49 -19.76 64.55
N SER A 289 10.31 -18.73 64.72
CA SER A 289 10.91 -18.39 66.01
C SER A 289 10.04 -17.36 66.70
N THR A 290 9.85 -17.47 68.02
CA THR A 290 9.00 -16.58 68.80
C THR A 290 9.74 -16.16 70.05
N VAL A 291 9.68 -14.87 70.38
CA VAL A 291 10.17 -14.32 71.65
C VAL A 291 9.05 -13.45 72.22
N ARG A 292 8.53 -13.82 73.39
CA ARG A 292 7.34 -13.18 73.99
C ARG A 292 7.58 -12.88 75.45
N TYR A 293 7.12 -11.71 75.87
CA TYR A 293 6.92 -11.35 77.26
C TYR A 293 5.48 -11.70 77.64
N ASN A 294 5.32 -12.53 78.67
CA ASN A 294 4.01 -12.97 79.16
C ASN A 294 3.76 -12.36 80.52
N TYR A 295 2.53 -11.90 80.75
CA TYR A 295 2.05 -11.40 82.02
C TYR A 295 0.77 -12.14 82.41
N LEU A 296 0.85 -12.96 83.46
CA LEU A 296 -0.25 -13.73 84.00
C LEU A 296 -0.84 -13.04 85.23
N LEU A 297 -2.14 -12.77 85.18
CA LEU A 297 -2.94 -12.37 86.33
C LEU A 297 -3.38 -13.64 87.07
N GLY A 298 -2.88 -13.83 88.28
CA GLY A 298 -3.23 -14.96 89.15
C GLY A 298 -4.71 -15.03 89.51
N ASN A 299 -5.15 -16.20 89.97
CA ASN A 299 -6.50 -16.43 90.48
C ASN A 299 -6.56 -16.18 92.01
N GLU A 300 -7.76 -16.04 92.58
CA GLU A 300 -7.99 -15.66 93.99
C GLU A 300 -7.31 -16.59 95.01
N ILE A 301 -7.02 -17.84 94.63
CA ILE A 301 -6.44 -18.89 95.50
C ILE A 301 -4.91 -18.82 95.60
N LEU A 302 -4.20 -18.34 94.57
CA LEU A 302 -2.72 -18.34 94.52
C LEU A 302 -2.08 -16.94 94.53
N GLY A 303 -2.86 -15.87 94.28
CA GLY A 303 -2.47 -14.46 94.48
C GLY A 303 -1.25 -13.91 93.73
N GLN A 304 -0.46 -14.75 93.06
CA GLN A 304 0.81 -14.35 92.46
C GLN A 304 0.63 -13.93 91.00
N GLN A 305 0.98 -12.68 90.71
CA GLN A 305 1.26 -12.21 89.36
C GLN A 305 2.58 -12.85 88.91
N LYS A 306 2.61 -13.35 87.67
CA LYS A 306 3.82 -13.96 87.11
C LYS A 306 4.10 -13.37 85.75
N ASP A 307 5.27 -12.77 85.61
CA ASP A 307 5.84 -12.35 84.35
C ASP A 307 7.02 -13.26 83.98
N PHE A 308 7.16 -13.53 82.68
CA PHE A 308 8.29 -14.31 82.18
C PHE A 308 8.52 -14.09 80.70
N LEU A 309 9.79 -14.16 80.31
CA LEU A 309 10.19 -14.25 78.92
C LEU A 309 10.06 -15.70 78.46
N SER A 310 9.42 -15.92 77.31
CA SER A 310 9.39 -17.20 76.63
C SER A 310 10.01 -17.07 75.26
N ALA A 311 10.94 -17.96 74.93
CA ALA A 311 11.40 -18.17 73.57
C ALA A 311 10.91 -19.55 73.09
N GLY A 312 10.47 -19.64 71.85
CA GLY A 312 9.93 -20.86 71.27
C GLY A 312 10.30 -21.01 69.82
N LEU A 313 10.56 -22.25 69.39
CA LEU A 313 10.72 -22.63 68.00
C LEU A 313 9.55 -23.52 67.60
N SER A 314 8.80 -23.11 66.59
CA SER A 314 7.69 -23.88 66.03
C SER A 314 8.06 -24.35 64.63
N PHE A 315 8.02 -25.66 64.43
CA PHE A 315 8.23 -26.29 63.14
C PHE A 315 6.92 -26.92 62.66
N GLN A 316 6.46 -26.51 61.48
CA GLN A 316 5.22 -26.99 60.90
C GLN A 316 5.52 -27.65 59.55
N VAL A 317 5.49 -28.98 59.53
CA VAL A 317 5.57 -29.77 58.30
C VAL A 317 4.20 -30.32 58.00
N PRO A 318 3.60 -30.00 56.83
CA PRO A 318 2.39 -30.68 56.40
C PRO A 318 2.73 -32.16 56.15
N LEU A 319 2.07 -33.06 56.88
CA LEU A 319 2.19 -34.50 56.66
C LEU A 319 1.48 -34.84 55.33
N ASP A 320 2.28 -35.06 54.30
CA ASP A 320 1.79 -35.17 52.93
C ASP A 320 1.63 -36.64 52.53
N PHE A 321 0.50 -37.24 52.91
CA PHE A 321 0.19 -38.64 52.61
C PHE A 321 0.08 -38.92 51.09
N ASN A 322 -0.09 -37.87 50.28
CA ASN A 322 -0.27 -37.94 48.82
C ASN A 322 0.88 -37.26 48.04
N SER A 323 2.10 -37.26 48.57
CA SER A 323 3.26 -36.59 47.94
C SER A 323 3.52 -37.02 46.48
N LYS A 324 3.30 -38.31 46.17
CA LYS A 324 3.38 -38.83 44.78
C LYS A 324 2.30 -38.24 43.88
N ASP A 325 1.06 -38.14 44.34
CA ASP A 325 -0.05 -37.62 43.55
C ASP A 325 0.06 -36.11 43.36
N ARG A 326 0.59 -35.37 44.34
CA ARG A 326 0.88 -33.94 44.17
C ARG A 326 1.98 -33.69 43.14
N LYS A 327 3.05 -34.50 43.15
CA LYS A 327 4.08 -34.41 42.09
C LYS A 327 3.47 -34.71 40.73
N ARG A 328 2.65 -35.76 40.62
CA ARG A 328 1.90 -36.08 39.39
C ARG A 328 0.98 -34.95 38.95
N GLN A 329 0.31 -34.28 39.90
CA GLN A 329 -0.53 -33.12 39.61
C GLN A 329 0.29 -31.98 39.03
N LEU A 330 1.42 -31.61 39.66
CA LEU A 330 2.31 -30.57 39.14
C LEU A 330 2.84 -30.92 37.74
N ASP A 331 3.29 -32.16 37.54
CA ASP A 331 3.77 -32.64 36.25
C ASP A 331 2.64 -32.62 35.20
N ALA A 332 1.41 -32.95 35.59
CA ALA A 332 0.23 -32.87 34.73
C ALA A 332 -0.17 -31.43 34.40
N GLU A 333 -0.11 -30.50 35.36
CA GLU A 333 -0.38 -29.08 35.12
C GLU A 333 0.63 -28.47 34.14
N LYS A 334 1.92 -28.80 34.27
CA LYS A 334 2.95 -28.38 33.30
C LYS A 334 2.67 -28.94 31.91
N LYS A 335 2.30 -30.22 31.83
CA LYS A 335 1.96 -30.86 30.56
C LYS A 335 0.69 -30.27 29.93
N LEU A 336 -0.31 -29.93 30.73
CA LEU A 336 -1.51 -29.24 30.26
C LEU A 336 -1.16 -27.84 29.74
N ALA A 337 -0.35 -27.08 30.48
CA ALA A 337 0.12 -25.76 30.04
C ALA A 337 0.89 -25.84 28.72
N GLU A 338 1.75 -26.85 28.55
CA GLU A 338 2.46 -27.13 27.30
C GLU A 338 1.51 -27.44 26.14
N ILE A 339 0.55 -28.34 26.35
CA ILE A 339 -0.45 -28.71 25.32
C ILE A 339 -1.32 -27.51 24.94
N GLU A 340 -1.87 -26.79 25.91
CA GLU A 340 -2.67 -25.59 25.64
C GLU A 340 -1.88 -24.54 24.87
N TYR A 341 -0.60 -24.40 25.17
CA TYR A 341 0.26 -23.45 24.52
C TYR A 341 0.52 -23.81 23.05
N TYR A 342 0.91 -25.06 22.76
CA TYR A 342 1.09 -25.52 21.38
C TYR A 342 -0.22 -25.52 20.58
N ASN A 343 -1.34 -25.91 21.20
CA ASN A 343 -2.65 -25.87 20.52
C ASN A 343 -3.04 -24.44 20.11
N ARG A 344 -2.85 -23.45 20.99
CA ARG A 344 -3.11 -22.04 20.64
C ARG A 344 -2.20 -21.57 19.51
N PHE A 345 -0.94 -21.95 19.59
CA PHE A 345 0.05 -21.60 18.60
C PHE A 345 -0.25 -22.17 17.21
N ASP A 346 -0.58 -23.46 17.13
CA ASP A 346 -1.01 -24.11 15.90
C ASP A 346 -2.31 -23.49 15.37
N ASN A 347 -3.24 -23.11 16.25
CA ASN A 347 -4.45 -22.39 15.84
C ASN A 347 -4.13 -21.03 15.22
N ASP A 348 -3.27 -20.21 15.84
CA ASP A 348 -2.87 -18.91 15.28
C ASP A 348 -2.15 -19.09 13.93
N ALA A 349 -1.27 -20.09 13.79
CA ALA A 349 -0.62 -20.42 12.52
C ALA A 349 -1.64 -20.82 11.44
N ASN A 350 -2.61 -21.66 11.77
CA ASN A 350 -3.68 -22.06 10.87
C ASN A 350 -4.58 -20.88 10.48
N GLU A 351 -4.90 -19.99 11.42
CA GLU A 351 -5.66 -18.76 11.14
C GLU A 351 -4.90 -17.84 10.18
N VAL A 352 -3.59 -17.66 10.36
CA VAL A 352 -2.77 -16.88 9.43
C VAL A 352 -2.78 -17.50 8.03
N LEU A 353 -2.68 -18.83 7.91
CA LEU A 353 -2.79 -19.52 6.62
C LEU A 353 -4.16 -19.33 5.97
N ASN A 354 -5.24 -19.38 6.76
CA ASN A 354 -6.59 -19.11 6.27
C ASN A 354 -6.74 -17.67 5.77
N PHE A 355 -6.26 -16.69 6.54
CA PHE A 355 -6.28 -15.29 6.13
C PHE A 355 -5.41 -15.03 4.90
N TYR A 356 -4.28 -15.72 4.76
CA TYR A 356 -3.44 -15.67 3.57
C TYR A 356 -4.17 -16.24 2.34
N TYR A 357 -4.89 -17.35 2.50
CA TYR A 357 -5.72 -17.91 1.42
C TYR A 357 -6.82 -16.93 0.99
N GLU A 358 -7.55 -16.35 1.95
CA GLU A 358 -8.56 -15.31 1.69
C GLU A 358 -7.93 -14.06 1.05
N TYR A 359 -6.72 -13.69 1.46
CA TYR A 359 -5.96 -12.57 0.90
C TYR A 359 -5.64 -12.82 -0.57
N GLY A 360 -5.11 -14.01 -0.90
CA GLY A 360 -4.82 -14.39 -2.28
C GLY A 360 -6.06 -14.37 -3.18
N TYR A 361 -7.22 -14.77 -2.66
CA TYR A 361 -8.48 -14.67 -3.39
C TYR A 361 -8.89 -13.21 -3.66
N SER A 362 -8.80 -12.33 -2.65
CA SER A 362 -9.06 -10.89 -2.85
C SER A 362 -8.05 -10.25 -3.80
N LEU A 363 -6.79 -10.67 -3.76
CA LEU A 363 -5.76 -10.15 -4.68
C LEU A 363 -6.08 -10.55 -6.13
N LYS A 364 -6.58 -11.77 -6.33
CA LYS A 364 -7.08 -12.21 -7.64
C LYS A 364 -8.29 -11.38 -8.11
N GLN A 365 -9.23 -11.09 -7.21
CA GLN A 365 -10.37 -10.21 -7.52
C GLN A 365 -9.89 -8.81 -7.89
N PHE A 366 -8.90 -8.27 -7.17
CA PHE A 366 -8.29 -6.99 -7.47
C PHE A 366 -7.68 -6.96 -8.88
N ILE A 367 -6.89 -7.98 -9.23
CA ILE A 367 -6.31 -8.12 -10.58
C ILE A 367 -7.39 -8.10 -11.66
N HIS A 368 -8.51 -8.79 -11.42
CA HIS A 368 -9.62 -8.84 -12.37
C HIS A 368 -10.37 -7.51 -12.50
N ALA A 369 -10.65 -6.84 -11.38
CA ALA A 369 -11.25 -5.51 -11.36
C ALA A 369 -10.34 -4.49 -12.06
N TYR A 370 -9.04 -4.55 -11.81
CA TYR A 370 -8.05 -3.66 -12.44
C TYR A 370 -7.95 -3.90 -13.95
N TYR A 371 -7.94 -5.16 -14.40
CA TYR A 371 -8.05 -5.48 -15.83
C TYR A 371 -9.33 -4.88 -16.45
N THR A 372 -10.46 -4.97 -15.74
CA THR A 372 -11.74 -4.42 -16.20
C THR A 372 -11.66 -2.89 -16.31
N LYS A 373 -11.04 -2.21 -15.34
CA LYS A 373 -10.76 -0.77 -15.39
C LYS A 373 -9.97 -0.39 -16.65
N LEU A 374 -8.86 -1.09 -16.93
CA LEU A 374 -8.06 -0.85 -18.13
C LEU A 374 -8.86 -1.03 -19.43
N LYS A 375 -9.69 -2.09 -19.49
CA LYS A 375 -10.56 -2.35 -20.64
C LYS A 375 -11.61 -1.24 -20.85
N LEU A 376 -12.18 -0.71 -19.77
CA LEU A 376 -13.15 0.40 -19.83
C LEU A 376 -12.48 1.70 -20.26
N ALA A 377 -11.30 2.02 -19.72
CA ALA A 377 -10.50 3.15 -20.14
C ALA A 377 -10.20 3.11 -21.64
N GLN A 378 -9.75 1.96 -22.17
CA GLN A 378 -9.55 1.77 -23.61
C GLN A 378 -10.83 1.93 -24.43
N ALA A 379 -11.99 1.52 -23.91
CA ALA A 379 -13.27 1.70 -24.59
C ALA A 379 -13.68 3.17 -24.67
N ILE A 380 -13.43 3.95 -23.62
CA ILE A 380 -13.66 5.41 -23.57
C ILE A 380 -12.79 6.11 -24.61
N VAL A 381 -11.49 5.80 -24.63
CA VAL A 381 -10.53 6.32 -25.61
C VAL A 381 -10.97 6.06 -27.03
N ARG A 382 -11.40 4.83 -27.31
CA ARG A 382 -11.87 4.47 -28.64
C ARG A 382 -13.10 5.30 -29.02
N GLY A 383 -14.02 5.53 -28.09
CA GLY A 383 -15.17 6.40 -28.30
C GLY A 383 -14.75 7.82 -28.66
N GLU A 384 -13.79 8.40 -27.93
CA GLU A 384 -13.27 9.74 -28.20
C GLU A 384 -12.59 9.83 -29.57
N ARG A 385 -11.80 8.83 -29.95
CA ARG A 385 -11.21 8.80 -31.30
C ARG A 385 -12.28 8.75 -32.39
N GLN A 386 -13.39 8.04 -32.17
CA GLN A 386 -14.49 8.03 -33.14
C GLN A 386 -15.10 9.43 -33.31
N LYS A 387 -15.15 10.24 -32.25
CA LYS A 387 -15.54 11.65 -32.31
C LYS A 387 -14.60 12.45 -33.20
N ASP A 388 -13.30 12.36 -32.94
CA ASP A 388 -12.25 13.11 -33.65
C ASP A 388 -12.25 12.81 -35.15
N LEU A 389 -12.57 11.56 -35.51
CA LEU A 389 -12.60 11.09 -36.90
C LEU A 389 -13.93 11.37 -37.62
N GLY A 390 -14.93 11.92 -36.92
CA GLY A 390 -16.27 12.05 -37.47
C GLY A 390 -16.89 10.72 -37.87
N ASP A 391 -16.53 9.63 -37.17
CA ASP A 391 -17.02 8.28 -37.45
C ASP A 391 -18.55 8.24 -37.23
N PRO A 392 -19.35 7.79 -38.22
CA PRO A 392 -20.80 7.61 -38.06
C PRO A 392 -21.19 6.69 -36.88
N GLY A 393 -20.26 5.85 -36.40
CA GLY A 393 -20.42 5.00 -35.22
C GLY A 393 -20.22 5.71 -33.87
N TYR A 394 -19.86 6.99 -33.85
CA TYR A 394 -19.68 7.76 -32.63
C TYR A 394 -21.00 7.92 -31.84
N SER A 395 -20.91 7.76 -30.52
CA SER A 395 -22.05 7.95 -29.61
C SER A 395 -21.56 8.48 -28.26
N PRO A 396 -21.85 9.75 -27.90
CA PRO A 396 -21.50 10.30 -26.59
C PRO A 396 -22.08 9.49 -25.43
N LYS A 397 -23.30 8.94 -25.62
CA LYS A 397 -23.94 8.07 -24.64
C LYS A 397 -23.11 6.82 -24.35
N PHE A 398 -22.48 6.22 -25.36
CA PHE A 398 -21.63 5.05 -25.14
C PHE A 398 -20.48 5.37 -24.19
N ILE A 399 -19.85 6.54 -24.34
CA ILE A 399 -18.76 6.96 -23.45
C ILE A 399 -19.29 7.23 -22.05
N VAL A 400 -20.38 7.98 -21.92
CA VAL A 400 -21.03 8.27 -20.63
C VAL A 400 -21.43 6.99 -19.87
N ASP A 401 -21.93 5.96 -20.57
CA ASP A 401 -22.22 4.66 -19.96
C ASP A 401 -20.92 3.96 -19.50
N LYS A 402 -19.81 4.10 -20.25
CA LYS A 402 -18.51 3.55 -19.87
C LYS A 402 -17.86 4.30 -18.70
N LEU A 403 -18.12 5.60 -18.57
CA LEU A 403 -17.71 6.40 -17.42
C LEU A 403 -18.38 5.94 -16.13
N ASP A 404 -19.70 5.70 -16.14
CA ASP A 404 -20.40 5.17 -14.96
C ASP A 404 -19.92 3.76 -14.60
N GLU A 405 -19.70 2.89 -15.60
CA GLU A 405 -19.08 1.57 -15.39
C GLU A 405 -17.67 1.69 -14.79
N LEU A 406 -16.87 2.67 -15.23
CA LEU A 406 -15.52 2.90 -14.72
C LEU A 406 -15.54 3.34 -13.25
N LEU A 407 -16.39 4.30 -12.89
CA LEU A 407 -16.55 4.77 -11.51
C LEU A 407 -17.04 3.66 -10.57
N THR A 408 -17.87 2.75 -11.08
CA THR A 408 -18.29 1.56 -10.35
C THR A 408 -17.10 0.64 -10.08
N VAL A 409 -16.27 0.38 -11.09
CA VAL A 409 -15.07 -0.46 -10.91
C VAL A 409 -14.03 0.22 -9.99
N ASP A 410 -13.92 1.54 -10.01
CA ASP A 410 -13.06 2.28 -9.07
C ASP A 410 -13.51 2.11 -7.61
N LEU A 411 -14.82 2.11 -7.36
CA LEU A 411 -15.36 1.79 -6.03
C LEU A 411 -15.04 0.35 -5.64
N ASP A 412 -15.24 -0.62 -6.54
CA ASP A 412 -14.93 -2.02 -6.29
C ASP A 412 -13.43 -2.21 -5.96
N LEU A 413 -12.54 -1.51 -6.67
CA LEU A 413 -11.10 -1.54 -6.41
C LEU A 413 -10.78 -1.06 -4.99
N LEU A 414 -11.39 0.05 -4.55
CA LEU A 414 -11.22 0.56 -3.18
C LEU A 414 -11.77 -0.41 -2.13
N ASP A 415 -12.91 -1.06 -2.38
CA ASP A 415 -13.48 -2.07 -1.48
C ASP A 415 -12.58 -3.30 -1.36
N ILE A 416 -12.07 -3.81 -2.49
CA ILE A 416 -11.16 -4.95 -2.50
C ILE A 416 -9.84 -4.58 -1.82
N GLN A 417 -9.30 -3.39 -2.08
CA GLN A 417 -8.07 -2.92 -1.45
C GLN A 417 -8.25 -2.77 0.07
N GLN A 418 -9.35 -2.19 0.53
CA GLN A 418 -9.70 -2.19 1.96
C GLN A 418 -9.71 -3.62 2.53
N ALA A 419 -10.33 -4.56 1.82
CA ALA A 419 -10.39 -5.95 2.25
C ALA A 419 -9.02 -6.64 2.30
N LEU A 420 -8.06 -6.25 1.44
CA LEU A 420 -6.68 -6.73 1.50
C LEU A 420 -5.98 -6.21 2.76
N TYR A 421 -6.09 -4.92 3.04
CA TYR A 421 -5.50 -4.29 4.24
C TYR A 421 -6.07 -4.86 5.53
N LEU A 422 -7.39 -5.05 5.60
CA LEU A 422 -8.03 -5.65 6.78
C LEU A 422 -7.62 -7.11 6.99
N LYS A 423 -7.38 -7.88 5.92
CA LYS A 423 -6.84 -9.26 6.03
C LYS A 423 -5.38 -9.26 6.48
N ALA A 424 -4.57 -8.33 5.97
CA ALA A 424 -3.20 -8.12 6.47
C ALA A 424 -3.20 -7.74 7.96
N LEU A 425 -4.13 -6.89 8.41
CA LEU A 425 -4.31 -6.56 9.82
C LEU A 425 -4.73 -7.79 10.66
N LYS A 426 -5.61 -8.66 10.13
CA LYS A 426 -5.96 -9.92 10.81
C LYS A 426 -4.74 -10.82 10.98
N MET A 427 -3.92 -10.98 9.94
CA MET A 427 -2.65 -11.70 10.05
C MET A 427 -1.72 -11.05 11.07
N HIS A 428 -1.58 -9.72 11.03
CA HIS A 428 -0.80 -8.95 11.99
C HIS A 428 -1.19 -9.25 13.45
N SER A 429 -2.50 -9.30 13.73
CA SER A 429 -3.02 -9.59 15.08
C SER A 429 -2.67 -10.99 15.62
N LYS A 430 -2.23 -11.89 14.74
CA LYS A 430 -1.91 -13.30 15.04
C LYS A 430 -0.42 -13.60 14.95
N LEU A 431 0.40 -12.65 14.50
CA LEU A 431 1.83 -12.84 14.46
C LEU A 431 2.38 -12.94 15.88
N PRO A 432 3.28 -13.90 16.18
CA PRO A 432 3.86 -14.04 17.50
C PRO A 432 4.88 -12.94 17.80
N GLN A 433 5.49 -12.34 16.77
CA GLN A 433 6.47 -11.26 16.86
C GLN A 433 6.58 -10.53 15.50
N GLY A 434 7.06 -9.30 15.53
CA GLY A 434 7.30 -8.49 14.34
C GLY A 434 6.04 -7.82 13.80
N SER A 435 6.20 -7.02 12.74
CA SER A 435 5.07 -6.37 12.08
C SER A 435 4.72 -7.08 10.77
N ILE A 436 3.44 -7.02 10.38
CA ILE A 436 3.05 -7.54 9.07
C ILE A 436 3.80 -6.81 7.95
N THR A 437 4.19 -5.54 8.17
CA THR A 437 4.93 -4.71 7.21
C THR A 437 6.25 -5.33 6.75
N ASP A 438 6.88 -6.13 7.59
CA ASP A 438 8.17 -6.77 7.29
C ASP A 438 8.04 -7.90 6.26
N TYR A 439 6.81 -8.32 5.98
CA TYR A 439 6.46 -9.42 5.08
C TYR A 439 5.66 -8.96 3.85
N LEU A 440 5.43 -7.65 3.70
CA LEU A 440 4.70 -7.09 2.55
C LEU A 440 5.64 -6.79 1.39
N ILE A 441 5.30 -7.28 0.20
CA ILE A 441 6.05 -7.06 -1.03
C ILE A 441 5.20 -6.19 -1.96
N PRO A 442 5.54 -4.92 -2.23
CA PRO A 442 4.77 -4.10 -3.15
C PRO A 442 4.71 -4.74 -4.55
N LYS A 443 3.53 -4.72 -5.15
CA LYS A 443 3.26 -5.39 -6.43
C LYS A 443 2.99 -4.36 -7.51
N ASP A 444 3.79 -4.40 -8.58
CA ASP A 444 3.61 -3.51 -9.71
C ASP A 444 2.52 -4.03 -10.65
N PHE A 445 1.39 -3.32 -10.70
CA PHE A 445 0.30 -3.63 -11.62
C PHE A 445 0.39 -2.87 -12.95
N ASN A 446 1.22 -1.83 -13.03
CA ASN A 446 1.30 -0.98 -14.22
C ASN A 446 1.79 -1.78 -15.45
N ASN A 447 2.65 -2.77 -15.22
CA ASN A 447 3.24 -3.59 -16.28
C ASN A 447 2.55 -4.95 -16.50
N LEU A 448 1.61 -5.36 -15.64
CA LEU A 448 1.07 -6.73 -15.64
C LEU A 448 0.31 -7.07 -16.93
N PHE A 449 -0.34 -6.08 -17.54
CA PHE A 449 -1.16 -6.24 -18.75
C PHE A 449 -0.60 -5.49 -19.96
N ASN A 450 0.66 -5.04 -19.90
CA ASN A 450 1.27 -4.31 -21.00
C ASN A 450 1.59 -5.29 -22.16
N PRO A 451 0.96 -5.15 -23.35
CA PRO A 451 1.26 -6.01 -24.49
C PRO A 451 2.61 -5.67 -25.16
N GLN A 452 3.23 -4.55 -24.79
CA GLN A 452 4.44 -4.02 -25.40
C GLN A 452 5.69 -4.43 -24.62
N THR A 453 6.76 -4.70 -25.37
CA THR A 453 8.10 -5.00 -24.83
C THR A 453 8.91 -3.72 -24.67
N GLY A 454 9.52 -3.55 -23.49
CA GLY A 454 10.49 -2.49 -23.18
C GLY A 454 9.88 -1.08 -23.02
N PRO A 455 10.65 -0.11 -22.50
CA PRO A 455 10.22 1.28 -22.38
C PRO A 455 10.02 1.93 -23.76
N ARG A 456 9.00 2.79 -23.88
CA ARG A 456 8.65 3.46 -25.13
C ARG A 456 8.80 4.98 -25.03
N SER A 457 9.21 5.56 -26.15
CA SER A 457 9.35 7.01 -26.32
C SER A 457 8.56 7.43 -27.56
N LEU A 458 7.97 8.63 -27.57
CA LEU A 458 7.14 9.10 -28.69
C LEU A 458 7.50 10.52 -29.10
N TYR A 459 7.67 10.74 -30.40
CA TYR A 459 7.93 12.05 -30.98
C TYR A 459 6.62 12.85 -31.13
N VAL A 460 6.61 14.06 -30.59
CA VAL A 460 5.51 15.02 -30.70
C VAL A 460 6.02 16.30 -31.35
N TRP A 461 5.75 16.44 -32.65
CA TRP A 461 6.16 17.60 -33.43
C TRP A 461 5.33 18.85 -33.07
N SER A 462 5.89 20.04 -33.36
CA SER A 462 5.24 21.32 -33.06
C SER A 462 3.85 21.47 -33.67
N GLY A 463 3.63 20.91 -34.88
CA GLY A 463 2.31 20.84 -35.50
C GLY A 463 1.30 20.08 -34.63
N THR A 464 1.67 18.89 -34.15
CA THR A 464 0.82 18.08 -33.26
C THR A 464 0.56 18.77 -31.92
N LEU A 465 1.59 19.40 -31.32
CA LEU A 465 1.46 20.16 -30.08
C LEU A 465 0.53 21.38 -30.24
N SER A 466 0.52 22.00 -31.43
CA SER A 466 -0.38 23.11 -31.73
C SER A 466 -1.85 22.65 -31.82
N GLU A 467 -2.09 21.52 -32.49
CA GLU A 467 -3.42 20.96 -32.76
C GLU A 467 -4.07 20.33 -31.52
N LEU A 468 -3.31 19.60 -30.71
CA LEU A 468 -3.83 18.82 -29.57
C LEU A 468 -3.65 19.54 -28.23
N SER A 469 -4.50 19.20 -27.25
CA SER A 469 -4.34 19.67 -25.87
C SER A 469 -3.27 18.86 -25.12
N PRO A 470 -2.56 19.44 -24.14
CA PRO A 470 -1.62 18.71 -23.28
C PRO A 470 -2.24 17.47 -22.62
N GLU A 471 -3.50 17.57 -22.19
CA GLU A 471 -4.25 16.49 -21.53
C GLU A 471 -4.46 15.31 -22.48
N TYR A 472 -4.82 15.59 -23.73
CA TYR A 472 -4.96 14.55 -24.75
C TYR A 472 -3.64 13.85 -25.04
N ILE A 473 -2.54 14.61 -25.18
CA ILE A 473 -1.20 14.05 -25.43
C ILE A 473 -0.78 13.14 -24.28
N LEU A 474 -0.97 13.59 -23.05
CA LEU A 474 -0.64 12.81 -21.85
C LEU A 474 -1.50 11.54 -21.77
N HIS A 475 -2.80 11.65 -22.01
CA HIS A 475 -3.70 10.50 -22.02
C HIS A 475 -3.30 9.50 -23.11
N TYR A 476 -3.03 9.97 -24.33
CA TYR A 476 -2.58 9.15 -25.44
C TYR A 476 -1.28 8.40 -25.12
N ALA A 477 -0.33 9.09 -24.49
CA ALA A 477 0.93 8.51 -24.01
C ALA A 477 0.67 7.36 -23.02
N LYS A 478 -0.20 7.56 -22.05
CA LYS A 478 -0.55 6.54 -21.03
C LYS A 478 -1.16 5.29 -21.64
N ILE A 479 -2.14 5.44 -22.53
CA ILE A 479 -2.82 4.29 -23.15
C ILE A 479 -1.87 3.46 -24.01
N ASN A 480 -0.88 4.14 -24.61
CA ASN A 480 0.14 3.52 -25.43
C ASN A 480 1.41 3.13 -24.64
N ASN A 481 1.37 3.17 -23.31
CA ASN A 481 2.48 2.85 -22.41
C ASN A 481 3.80 3.58 -22.78
N ILE A 482 3.69 4.84 -23.15
CA ILE A 482 4.82 5.72 -23.45
C ILE A 482 5.38 6.25 -22.14
N SER A 483 6.65 5.93 -21.88
CA SER A 483 7.40 6.42 -20.71
C SER A 483 8.09 7.76 -20.95
N GLU A 484 8.18 8.20 -22.21
CA GLU A 484 8.91 9.42 -22.58
C GLU A 484 8.31 10.13 -23.80
N LEU A 485 8.17 11.45 -23.72
CA LEU A 485 7.70 12.31 -24.81
C LEU A 485 8.81 13.26 -25.25
N MET A 486 9.19 13.18 -26.53
CA MET A 486 10.12 14.12 -27.18
C MET A 486 9.31 15.20 -27.89
N VAL A 487 9.26 16.39 -27.31
CA VAL A 487 8.30 17.43 -27.72
C VAL A 487 9.02 18.60 -28.38
N SER A 488 8.70 18.87 -29.63
CA SER A 488 9.19 20.04 -30.36
C SER A 488 8.25 21.22 -30.19
N THR A 489 8.79 22.34 -29.71
CA THR A 489 8.04 23.60 -29.53
C THR A 489 8.31 24.62 -30.63
N GLY A 490 9.34 24.40 -31.46
CA GLY A 490 9.91 25.48 -32.26
C GLY A 490 10.39 26.65 -31.40
N MET A 491 10.37 27.86 -31.98
CA MET A 491 10.77 29.13 -31.31
C MET A 491 9.55 29.98 -30.89
N GLU A 492 8.37 29.38 -30.77
CA GLU A 492 7.12 30.11 -30.55
C GLU A 492 6.70 30.09 -29.07
N ASN A 493 6.56 31.28 -28.45
CA ASN A 493 6.31 31.41 -27.00
C ASN A 493 5.07 30.65 -26.51
N ALA A 494 4.00 30.58 -27.32
CA ALA A 494 2.76 29.89 -26.95
C ALA A 494 2.95 28.37 -26.83
N LEU A 495 3.76 27.77 -27.73
CA LEU A 495 4.08 26.35 -27.70
C LEU A 495 5.02 26.00 -26.54
N THR A 496 5.93 26.91 -26.18
CA THR A 496 6.78 26.75 -24.98
C THR A 496 5.95 26.72 -23.69
N GLN A 497 4.89 27.54 -23.59
CA GLN A 497 3.97 27.47 -22.45
C GLN A 497 3.20 26.15 -22.39
N LYS A 498 2.67 25.68 -23.53
CA LYS A 498 2.03 24.36 -23.63
C LYS A 498 2.98 23.23 -23.23
N PHE A 499 4.25 23.31 -23.62
CA PHE A 499 5.27 22.35 -23.23
C PHE A 499 5.47 22.29 -21.71
N GLU A 500 5.60 23.43 -21.02
CA GLU A 500 5.78 23.43 -19.57
C GLU A 500 4.54 22.88 -18.84
N GLN A 501 3.33 23.17 -19.34
CA GLN A 501 2.10 22.57 -18.81
C GLN A 501 2.13 21.04 -18.95
N LEU A 502 2.46 20.55 -20.15
CA LEU A 502 2.58 19.11 -20.42
C LEU A 502 3.66 18.46 -19.55
N ARG A 503 4.83 19.08 -19.42
CA ARG A 503 5.96 18.57 -18.63
C ARG A 503 5.60 18.42 -17.15
N LEU A 504 4.94 19.43 -16.57
CA LEU A 504 4.49 19.37 -15.16
C LEU A 504 3.40 18.32 -14.94
N ALA A 505 2.45 18.19 -15.87
CA ALA A 505 1.40 17.18 -15.79
C ALA A 505 1.95 15.76 -15.95
N ALA A 506 2.83 15.55 -16.94
CA ALA A 506 3.47 14.25 -17.21
C ALA A 506 4.42 13.82 -16.07
N GLY A 507 5.13 14.76 -15.45
CA GLY A 507 6.03 14.47 -14.33
C GLY A 507 5.33 13.89 -13.09
N LYS A 508 4.07 14.28 -12.82
CA LYS A 508 3.25 13.68 -11.75
C LYS A 508 2.91 12.21 -12.02
N GLU A 509 3.00 11.80 -13.28
CA GLU A 509 2.57 10.51 -13.79
C GLU A 509 3.75 9.61 -14.15
N GLY A 510 4.98 10.03 -13.81
CA GLY A 510 6.20 9.29 -14.10
C GLY A 510 6.57 9.23 -15.59
N ILE A 511 6.02 10.11 -16.43
CA ILE A 511 6.37 10.22 -17.85
C ILE A 511 7.40 11.35 -18.02
N GLU A 512 8.56 11.00 -18.58
CA GLU A 512 9.63 11.97 -18.87
C GLU A 512 9.25 12.81 -20.10
N VAL A 513 9.44 14.12 -20.05
CA VAL A 513 9.17 15.01 -21.19
C VAL A 513 10.43 15.79 -21.48
N CYS A 514 11.03 15.56 -22.65
CA CYS A 514 12.23 16.23 -23.09
C CYS A 514 11.93 17.22 -24.23
N MET A 515 12.66 18.32 -24.25
CA MET A 515 12.52 19.33 -25.28
C MET A 515 13.32 18.91 -26.52
N MET A 516 12.64 18.82 -27.66
CA MET A 516 13.24 18.37 -28.92
C MET A 516 13.60 19.54 -29.84
N ILE A 517 14.83 19.53 -30.37
CA ILE A 517 15.35 20.52 -31.31
C ILE A 517 15.63 19.84 -32.66
N GLY A 518 14.74 20.07 -33.63
CA GLY A 518 14.80 19.49 -34.97
C GLY A 518 15.30 20.44 -36.08
N ASN A 519 15.99 21.53 -35.74
CA ASN A 519 16.38 22.56 -36.72
C ASN A 519 17.82 22.35 -37.21
N ASN A 520 17.97 21.62 -38.32
CA ASN A 520 19.29 21.34 -38.91
C ASN A 520 20.11 22.62 -39.19
N ALA A 521 19.47 23.76 -39.50
CA ALA A 521 20.18 25.01 -39.80
C ALA A 521 21.08 25.52 -38.65
N LEU A 522 20.91 25.00 -37.42
CA LEU A 522 21.79 25.30 -36.29
C LEU A 522 23.25 24.92 -36.56
N LEU A 523 23.50 23.81 -37.27
CA LEU A 523 24.86 23.34 -37.57
C LEU A 523 25.54 24.12 -38.71
N LYS A 524 24.78 24.90 -39.48
CA LYS A 524 25.33 25.82 -40.50
C LYS A 524 26.02 27.04 -39.88
N LYS A 525 25.70 27.38 -38.63
CA LYS A 525 26.29 28.49 -37.88
C LYS A 525 27.36 27.99 -36.89
N PRO A 526 28.33 28.84 -36.48
CA PRO A 526 29.22 28.53 -35.37
C PRO A 526 28.43 28.29 -34.07
N VAL A 527 28.87 27.32 -33.26
CA VAL A 527 28.19 26.92 -32.01
C VAL A 527 27.99 28.12 -31.06
N GLY A 528 28.96 29.03 -30.99
CA GLY A 528 28.87 30.23 -30.15
C GLY A 528 27.70 31.16 -30.47
N GLU A 529 27.17 31.15 -31.70
CA GLU A 529 26.03 31.99 -32.10
C GLU A 529 24.68 31.38 -31.71
N VAL A 530 24.59 30.04 -31.69
CA VAL A 530 23.36 29.31 -31.40
C VAL A 530 23.24 28.92 -29.92
N LEU A 531 24.37 28.74 -29.24
CA LEU A 531 24.42 28.27 -27.86
C LEU A 531 23.61 29.14 -26.88
N PRO A 532 23.65 30.49 -26.92
CA PRO A 532 22.87 31.32 -25.99
C PRO A 532 21.36 31.08 -26.09
N GLN A 533 20.85 30.80 -27.29
CA GLN A 533 19.43 30.53 -27.53
C GLN A 533 19.02 29.18 -26.93
N LEU A 534 19.84 28.15 -27.13
CA LEU A 534 19.59 26.81 -26.59
C LEU A 534 19.77 26.75 -25.07
N MET A 535 20.74 27.48 -24.51
CA MET A 535 20.95 27.58 -23.06
C MET A 535 19.84 28.34 -22.33
N ALA A 536 19.02 29.13 -23.05
CA ALA A 536 17.86 29.82 -22.49
C ALA A 536 16.62 28.91 -22.35
N LEU A 537 16.63 27.72 -22.95
CA LEU A 537 15.51 26.78 -22.88
C LEU A 537 15.32 26.22 -21.47
N SER A 538 14.07 25.91 -21.12
CA SER A 538 13.67 25.29 -19.86
C SER A 538 13.73 23.76 -19.93
N GLY A 539 13.78 23.11 -18.76
CA GLY A 539 13.86 21.66 -18.63
C GLY A 539 15.27 21.15 -18.30
N ASP A 540 15.34 19.87 -17.94
CA ASP A 540 16.57 19.19 -17.51
C ASP A 540 17.16 18.29 -18.61
N VAL A 541 16.38 17.98 -19.66
CA VAL A 541 16.74 17.08 -20.75
C VAL A 541 16.48 17.76 -22.09
N ILE A 542 17.48 17.73 -22.97
CA ILE A 542 17.38 18.23 -24.35
C ILE A 542 17.65 17.11 -25.34
N HIS A 543 16.76 16.97 -26.32
CA HIS A 543 16.87 15.99 -27.39
C HIS A 543 17.23 16.70 -28.70
N LEU A 544 18.37 16.37 -29.29
CA LEU A 544 18.86 16.94 -30.55
C LEU A 544 18.51 16.00 -31.69
N ASP A 545 17.55 16.41 -32.52
CA ASP A 545 17.21 15.72 -33.76
C ASP A 545 17.82 16.49 -34.94
N LEU A 546 19.16 16.44 -35.02
CA LEU A 546 19.94 17.19 -36.00
C LEU A 546 20.55 16.22 -37.03
N GLU A 547 20.14 16.38 -38.28
CA GLU A 547 20.52 15.51 -39.39
C GLU A 547 21.42 16.25 -40.40
N PRO A 548 22.68 16.58 -40.06
CA PRO A 548 23.53 17.35 -40.96
C PRO A 548 23.86 16.62 -42.27
N HIS A 549 23.70 15.30 -42.30
CA HIS A 549 23.83 14.47 -43.50
C HIS A 549 22.79 14.80 -44.59
N THR A 550 21.75 15.57 -44.26
CA THR A 550 20.73 16.04 -45.21
C THR A 550 21.13 17.33 -45.95
N PHE A 551 22.28 17.93 -45.63
CA PHE A 551 22.72 19.15 -46.32
C PHE A 551 23.27 18.86 -47.71
N ASP A 552 22.94 19.75 -48.66
CA ASP A 552 23.42 19.68 -50.04
C ASP A 552 24.96 19.67 -50.14
N ASP A 553 25.66 20.25 -49.16
CA ASP A 553 27.13 20.36 -49.08
C ASP A 553 27.77 19.39 -48.07
N TRP A 554 27.04 18.36 -47.63
CA TRP A 554 27.52 17.40 -46.64
C TRP A 554 28.80 16.68 -47.09
N ASP A 555 28.85 16.18 -48.31
CA ASP A 555 30.00 15.39 -48.79
C ASP A 555 31.31 16.19 -48.70
N GLU A 556 31.26 17.49 -48.96
CA GLU A 556 32.40 18.40 -48.91
C GLU A 556 32.74 18.87 -47.49
N ASN A 557 31.73 19.00 -46.60
CA ASN A 557 31.87 19.65 -45.29
C ASN A 557 31.52 18.76 -44.08
N HIS A 558 31.37 17.44 -44.24
CA HIS A 558 30.94 16.53 -43.17
C HIS A 558 31.82 16.62 -41.92
N THR A 559 33.14 16.74 -42.06
CA THR A 559 34.06 16.88 -40.92
C THR A 559 33.78 18.15 -40.11
N LEU A 560 33.47 19.27 -40.79
CA LEU A 560 33.11 20.53 -40.14
C LEU A 560 31.80 20.39 -39.36
N TYR A 561 30.80 19.79 -39.97
CA TYR A 561 29.48 19.60 -39.35
C TYR A 561 29.54 18.63 -38.18
N GLN A 562 30.30 17.53 -38.30
CA GLN A 562 30.55 16.58 -37.20
C GLN A 562 31.26 17.26 -36.03
N ALA A 563 32.31 18.05 -36.28
CA ALA A 563 33.01 18.79 -35.23
C ALA A 563 32.09 19.79 -34.50
N ARG A 564 31.28 20.54 -35.26
CA ARG A 564 30.27 21.46 -34.68
C ARG A 564 29.22 20.73 -33.87
N TYR A 565 28.80 19.55 -34.32
CA TYR A 565 27.79 18.77 -33.61
C TYR A 565 28.34 18.27 -32.25
N LEU A 566 29.55 17.72 -32.22
CA LEU A 566 30.21 17.30 -30.98
C LEU A 566 30.46 18.48 -30.03
N GLU A 567 30.90 19.62 -30.57
CA GLU A 567 31.06 20.85 -29.77
C GLU A 567 29.73 21.28 -29.15
N LEU A 568 28.64 21.25 -29.92
CA LEU A 568 27.31 21.60 -29.44
C LEU A 568 26.85 20.68 -28.30
N ILE A 569 26.96 19.36 -28.47
CA ILE A 569 26.62 18.36 -27.44
C ILE A 569 27.42 18.63 -26.17
N HIS A 570 28.75 18.79 -26.29
CA HIS A 570 29.63 19.04 -25.17
C HIS A 570 29.31 20.35 -24.43
N LYS A 571 28.90 21.40 -25.14
CA LYS A 571 28.52 22.66 -24.49
C LYS A 571 27.17 22.55 -23.77
N LEU A 572 26.21 21.85 -24.35
CA LEU A 572 24.88 21.67 -23.76
C LEU A 572 24.89 20.75 -22.53
N SER A 573 25.80 19.77 -22.48
CA SER A 573 25.92 18.85 -21.33
C SER A 573 26.33 19.52 -20.02
N SER A 574 26.77 20.78 -20.07
CA SER A 574 27.02 21.59 -18.87
C SER A 574 25.74 21.98 -18.11
N LYS A 575 24.57 21.95 -18.78
CA LYS A 575 23.27 22.32 -18.21
C LYS A 575 22.24 21.19 -18.28
N PHE A 576 22.21 20.46 -19.40
CA PHE A 576 21.17 19.48 -19.69
C PHE A 576 21.72 18.07 -19.73
N LYS A 577 20.87 17.08 -19.46
CA LYS A 577 21.09 15.73 -20.01
C LYS A 577 20.86 15.80 -21.52
N VAL A 578 21.82 15.35 -22.31
CA VAL A 578 21.78 15.50 -23.76
C VAL A 578 21.47 14.16 -24.41
N GLU A 579 20.38 14.13 -25.15
CA GLU A 579 19.98 13.02 -25.99
C GLU A 579 20.14 13.42 -27.45
N VAL A 580 20.53 12.48 -28.30
CA VAL A 580 20.77 12.77 -29.72
C VAL A 580 20.15 11.71 -30.61
N SER A 581 19.58 12.14 -31.73
CA SER A 581 19.16 11.26 -32.83
C SER A 581 20.21 11.24 -33.94
N ILE A 582 20.59 10.03 -34.36
CA ILE A 582 21.60 9.80 -35.39
C ILE A 582 21.18 8.66 -36.33
N PRO A 583 21.59 8.71 -37.62
CA PRO A 583 21.40 7.60 -38.54
C PRO A 583 22.28 6.39 -38.17
N VAL A 584 21.88 5.21 -38.63
CA VAL A 584 22.56 3.92 -38.33
C VAL A 584 23.87 3.69 -39.12
N ASN A 585 24.41 4.71 -39.79
CA ASN A 585 25.51 4.57 -40.75
C ASN A 585 26.72 5.49 -40.47
N TYR A 586 26.78 6.12 -39.29
CA TYR A 586 27.94 6.91 -38.91
C TYR A 586 29.17 6.05 -38.63
N GLU A 587 30.34 6.60 -38.93
CA GLU A 587 31.63 5.93 -38.75
C GLU A 587 31.99 5.80 -37.25
N GLU A 588 32.67 4.71 -36.90
CA GLU A 588 33.00 4.31 -35.53
C GLU A 588 33.66 5.44 -34.69
N PRO A 589 34.65 6.22 -35.18
CA PRO A 589 35.27 7.27 -34.37
C PRO A 589 34.30 8.40 -33.98
N PHE A 590 33.34 8.71 -34.87
CA PHE A 590 32.32 9.72 -34.60
C PHE A 590 31.26 9.19 -33.65
N LEU A 591 30.88 7.91 -33.82
CA LEU A 591 29.92 7.22 -32.95
C LEU A 591 30.44 7.14 -31.50
N GLU A 592 31.70 6.75 -31.31
CA GLU A 592 32.34 6.71 -29.98
C GLU A 592 32.30 8.08 -29.29
N ALA A 593 32.64 9.16 -30.03
CA ALA A 593 32.62 10.52 -29.50
C ALA A 593 31.21 10.95 -29.08
N ILE A 594 30.18 10.59 -29.84
CA ILE A 594 28.78 10.85 -29.50
C ILE A 594 28.39 10.11 -28.21
N TYR A 595 28.70 8.81 -28.10
CA TYR A 595 28.37 7.99 -26.92
C TYR A 595 29.07 8.46 -25.64
N ALA A 596 30.27 9.02 -25.78
CA ALA A 596 31.02 9.60 -24.67
C ALA A 596 30.40 10.92 -24.16
N LEU A 597 29.80 11.71 -25.04
CA LEU A 597 29.26 13.04 -24.72
C LEU A 597 27.77 13.07 -24.42
N SER A 598 27.02 12.04 -24.84
CA SER A 598 25.55 11.99 -24.73
C SER A 598 25.09 11.05 -23.61
N ASP A 599 23.96 11.37 -23.00
CA ASP A 599 23.29 10.54 -22.00
C ASP A 599 22.50 9.40 -22.67
N ARG A 600 21.87 9.68 -23.83
CA ARG A 600 21.20 8.67 -24.67
C ARG A 600 21.44 8.94 -26.15
N VAL A 601 21.42 7.85 -26.94
CA VAL A 601 21.63 7.89 -28.39
C VAL A 601 20.50 7.13 -29.08
N TYR A 602 19.74 7.84 -29.90
CA TYR A 602 18.59 7.34 -30.66
C TYR A 602 19.06 7.01 -32.07
N LEU A 603 19.03 5.73 -32.41
CA LEU A 603 19.40 5.22 -33.72
C LEU A 603 18.18 5.23 -34.63
N MET A 604 18.20 6.06 -35.65
CA MET A 604 17.11 6.21 -36.63
C MET A 604 17.13 5.06 -37.63
N ALA A 605 16.46 3.96 -37.28
CA ALA A 605 16.32 2.78 -38.12
C ALA A 605 15.10 2.90 -39.05
N TYR A 606 15.05 3.98 -39.83
CA TYR A 606 13.92 4.30 -40.70
C TYR A 606 13.98 3.52 -42.01
N GLU A 607 12.82 3.28 -42.61
CA GLU A 607 12.61 2.64 -43.93
C GLU A 607 13.06 1.17 -44.00
N HIS A 608 13.41 0.57 -42.87
CA HIS A 608 13.93 -0.79 -42.79
C HIS A 608 13.07 -1.66 -41.85
N LYS A 609 12.17 -2.46 -42.44
CA LYS A 609 11.33 -3.45 -41.72
C LYS A 609 12.00 -4.79 -41.48
N ASP A 610 13.28 -4.92 -41.82
CA ASP A 610 14.05 -6.15 -41.63
C ASP A 610 14.85 -6.07 -40.33
N VAL A 611 14.52 -6.96 -39.39
CA VAL A 611 15.17 -7.03 -38.08
C VAL A 611 16.65 -7.40 -38.21
N ASP A 612 17.00 -8.30 -39.14
CA ASP A 612 18.39 -8.72 -39.33
C ASP A 612 19.23 -7.57 -39.92
N TYR A 613 18.61 -6.72 -40.75
CA TYR A 613 19.25 -5.49 -41.23
C TYR A 613 19.54 -4.53 -40.08
N ILE A 614 18.56 -4.25 -39.22
CA ILE A 614 18.72 -3.35 -38.07
C ILE A 614 19.83 -3.87 -37.16
N GLU A 615 19.78 -5.15 -36.76
CA GLU A 615 20.82 -5.76 -35.93
C GLU A 615 22.20 -5.60 -36.50
N ARG A 616 22.39 -5.91 -37.78
CA ARG A 616 23.71 -5.75 -38.41
C ARG A 616 24.19 -4.30 -38.40
N LYS A 617 23.28 -3.32 -38.56
CA LYS A 617 23.63 -1.90 -38.64
C LYS A 617 23.75 -1.21 -37.29
N THR A 618 23.11 -1.73 -36.25
CA THR A 618 23.16 -1.14 -34.91
C THR A 618 24.08 -1.89 -33.96
N ASN A 619 24.70 -2.98 -34.38
CA ASN A 619 25.54 -3.82 -33.51
C ASN A 619 26.66 -3.03 -32.83
N GLU A 620 27.37 -2.18 -33.57
CA GLU A 620 28.46 -1.34 -33.03
C GLU A 620 27.95 -0.42 -31.91
N ALA A 621 26.80 0.21 -32.11
CA ALA A 621 26.16 1.11 -31.15
C ALA A 621 25.72 0.37 -29.87
N PHE A 622 25.16 -0.84 -30.00
CA PHE A 622 24.81 -1.68 -28.85
C PHE A 622 26.03 -2.26 -28.11
N VAL A 623 27.18 -2.38 -28.76
CA VAL A 623 28.45 -2.74 -28.09
C VAL A 623 28.99 -1.57 -27.28
N LEU A 624 28.85 -0.34 -27.77
CA LEU A 624 29.33 0.88 -27.08
C LEU A 624 28.55 1.23 -25.81
N GLY A 625 27.24 1.02 -25.81
CA GLY A 625 26.39 1.37 -24.66
C GLY A 625 24.96 0.87 -24.81
N PRO A 626 24.68 -0.41 -24.52
CA PRO A 626 23.35 -0.99 -24.72
C PRO A 626 22.27 -0.28 -23.87
N GLU A 627 22.62 0.20 -22.68
CA GLU A 627 21.74 0.97 -21.80
C GLU A 627 21.47 2.40 -22.27
N LYS A 628 22.36 2.97 -23.08
CA LYS A 628 22.22 4.31 -23.67
C LYS A 628 21.51 4.30 -25.03
N THR A 629 21.42 3.13 -25.65
CA THR A 629 20.96 2.97 -27.04
C THR A 629 19.44 2.85 -27.11
N VAL A 630 18.84 3.66 -27.97
CA VAL A 630 17.40 3.66 -28.25
C VAL A 630 17.16 3.42 -29.73
N LEU A 631 16.26 2.49 -30.08
CA LEU A 631 15.89 2.25 -31.47
C LEU A 631 14.73 3.16 -31.87
N SER A 632 14.96 4.13 -32.76
CA SER A 632 13.92 5.02 -33.30
C SER A 632 13.32 4.41 -34.56
N ILE A 633 12.02 4.10 -34.50
CA ILE A 633 11.27 3.42 -35.55
C ILE A 633 10.25 4.39 -36.15
N ARG A 634 10.24 4.49 -37.49
CA ARG A 634 9.29 5.34 -38.20
C ARG A 634 7.97 4.61 -38.38
N CYS A 635 6.93 5.13 -37.75
CA CYS A 635 5.56 4.62 -37.83
C CYS A 635 5.08 4.50 -39.29
N LYS A 636 5.44 5.46 -40.15
CA LYS A 636 4.96 5.55 -41.55
C LYS A 636 5.32 4.32 -42.39
N ASP A 637 6.37 3.60 -42.01
CA ASP A 637 6.83 2.47 -42.78
C ASP A 637 5.79 1.33 -42.74
N PHE A 638 5.04 1.19 -41.66
CA PHE A 638 4.11 0.08 -41.42
C PHE A 638 2.73 0.32 -42.04
N ASN A 639 2.02 -0.75 -42.39
CA ASN A 639 0.68 -0.62 -42.98
C ASN A 639 -0.41 -0.41 -41.93
N ASN A 640 -0.23 -1.02 -40.75
CA ASN A 640 -1.18 -0.99 -39.65
C ASN A 640 -0.45 -1.11 -38.30
N ARG A 641 -1.18 -0.87 -37.20
CA ARG A 641 -0.61 -0.92 -35.85
C ARG A 641 -0.09 -2.30 -35.47
N TYR A 642 -0.76 -3.37 -35.92
CA TYR A 642 -0.35 -4.74 -35.61
C TYR A 642 1.03 -5.07 -36.17
N GLU A 643 1.32 -4.67 -37.41
CA GLU A 643 2.63 -4.88 -38.05
C GLU A 643 3.75 -4.16 -37.30
N LEU A 644 3.52 -2.91 -36.88
CA LEU A 644 4.47 -2.13 -36.06
C LEU A 644 4.75 -2.82 -34.73
N GLU A 645 3.72 -3.29 -34.03
CA GLU A 645 3.88 -3.91 -32.71
C GLU A 645 4.55 -5.28 -32.79
N LEU A 646 4.20 -6.10 -33.80
CA LEU A 646 4.88 -7.37 -34.04
C LEU A 646 6.37 -7.17 -34.34
N PHE A 647 6.69 -6.13 -35.12
CA PHE A 647 8.06 -5.75 -35.39
C PHE A 647 8.80 -5.33 -34.11
N CYS A 648 8.20 -4.47 -33.29
CA CYS A 648 8.79 -4.05 -32.02
C CYS A 648 8.96 -5.22 -31.02
N GLN A 649 8.02 -6.17 -30.97
CA GLN A 649 8.14 -7.39 -30.15
C GLN A 649 9.29 -8.28 -30.63
N THR A 650 9.51 -8.33 -31.94
CA THR A 650 10.63 -9.10 -32.52
C THR A 650 11.97 -8.45 -32.18
N LEU A 651 12.07 -7.12 -32.28
CA LEU A 651 13.22 -6.36 -31.77
C LEU A 651 13.41 -6.57 -30.25
N GLY A 652 12.32 -6.56 -29.48
CA GLY A 652 12.28 -6.87 -28.06
C GLY A 652 12.97 -8.19 -27.72
N LYS A 653 12.64 -9.26 -28.45
CA LYS A 653 13.28 -10.57 -28.25
C LYS A 653 14.74 -10.60 -28.67
N ARG A 654 15.10 -9.88 -29.74
CA ARG A 654 16.47 -9.92 -30.32
C ARG A 654 17.48 -9.13 -29.47
N PHE A 655 17.09 -7.96 -28.97
CA PHE A 655 17.96 -7.05 -28.22
C PHE A 655 17.67 -7.02 -26.71
N ASN A 656 16.98 -8.03 -26.18
CA ASN A 656 16.63 -8.16 -24.75
C ASN A 656 15.87 -6.94 -24.18
N ASN A 657 14.75 -6.61 -24.82
CA ASN A 657 13.84 -5.50 -24.48
C ASN A 657 14.52 -4.11 -24.50
N PRO A 658 15.04 -3.66 -25.66
CA PRO A 658 15.64 -2.34 -25.78
C PRO A 658 14.57 -1.26 -25.59
N ARG A 659 15.00 -0.03 -25.32
CA ARG A 659 14.12 1.14 -25.41
C ARG A 659 13.81 1.40 -26.88
N ILE A 660 12.54 1.65 -27.20
CA ILE A 660 12.08 1.92 -28.56
C ILE A 660 11.41 3.30 -28.62
N ALA A 661 11.85 4.13 -29.55
CA ALA A 661 11.24 5.42 -29.84
C ALA A 661 10.38 5.34 -31.11
N LEU A 662 9.21 5.98 -31.12
CA LEU A 662 8.23 5.89 -32.20
C LEU A 662 8.04 7.25 -32.86
N HIS A 663 8.38 7.33 -34.15
CA HIS A 663 8.35 8.56 -34.94
C HIS A 663 7.21 8.52 -35.97
N ASP A 664 6.13 9.28 -35.87
CA ASP A 664 5.74 10.30 -34.87
C ASP A 664 4.30 10.08 -34.39
N MET A 665 3.85 10.84 -33.38
CA MET A 665 2.49 10.71 -32.80
C MET A 665 1.37 10.87 -33.82
N LYS A 666 1.45 11.83 -34.75
CA LYS A 666 0.41 12.04 -35.76
C LYS A 666 0.34 10.84 -36.71
N THR A 667 1.48 10.33 -37.13
CA THR A 667 1.56 9.12 -37.95
C THR A 667 1.09 7.88 -37.17
N MET A 668 1.36 7.83 -35.87
CA MET A 668 0.87 6.77 -34.99
C MET A 668 -0.67 6.75 -34.92
N MET A 669 -1.29 7.92 -34.74
CA MET A 669 -2.75 8.08 -34.77
C MET A 669 -3.33 7.64 -36.12
N GLN A 670 -2.71 8.06 -37.24
CA GLN A 670 -3.13 7.66 -38.59
C GLN A 670 -3.04 6.14 -38.84
N LEU A 671 -2.02 5.45 -38.30
CA LEU A 671 -1.93 3.99 -38.37
C LEU A 671 -3.10 3.32 -37.65
N GLU A 672 -3.47 3.86 -36.49
CA GLU A 672 -4.61 3.37 -35.71
C GLU A 672 -5.92 3.60 -36.48
N GLU A 673 -6.10 4.76 -37.09
CA GLU A 673 -7.25 5.08 -37.95
C GLU A 673 -7.40 4.09 -39.11
N LYS A 674 -6.31 3.81 -39.84
CA LYS A 674 -6.30 2.82 -40.93
C LYS A 674 -6.66 1.43 -40.43
N THR A 675 -6.18 1.06 -39.25
CA THR A 675 -6.47 -0.23 -38.62
C THR A 675 -7.95 -0.35 -38.23
N ILE A 676 -8.57 0.74 -37.77
CA ILE A 676 -10.00 0.78 -37.41
C ILE A 676 -10.87 0.75 -38.67
N SER A 677 -10.51 1.53 -39.69
CA SER A 677 -11.21 1.61 -40.98
C SER A 677 -11.24 0.25 -41.71
N ALA A 678 -10.11 -0.46 -41.74
CA ALA A 678 -10.03 -1.80 -42.32
C ALA A 678 -10.90 -2.82 -41.56
N ASN A 679 -11.07 -2.67 -40.23
CA ASN A 679 -11.95 -3.53 -39.44
C ASN A 679 -13.44 -3.20 -39.60
N ALA A 680 -13.79 -2.00 -40.05
CA ALA A 680 -15.18 -1.61 -40.34
C ALA A 680 -15.69 -2.28 -41.63
N GLU A 681 -14.83 -2.49 -42.64
CA GLU A 681 -15.19 -3.24 -43.87
C GLU A 681 -15.49 -4.73 -43.59
N TYR A 682 -14.94 -5.32 -42.52
CA TYR A 682 -15.25 -6.69 -42.10
C TYR A 682 -16.50 -6.81 -41.20
N ARG A 683 -17.20 -5.69 -40.90
CA ARG A 683 -18.39 -5.66 -40.04
C ARG A 683 -19.71 -5.38 -40.78
N PHE A 684 -19.70 -5.39 -42.12
CA PHE A 684 -20.92 -5.38 -42.93
C PHE A 684 -21.38 -6.79 -43.31
#